data_AF-A0A1D6MSM3-F1
#
_entry.id   AF-A0A1D6MSM3-F1
#
_cell.length_a   1.000
_cell.length_b   1.000
_cell.length_c   1.000
_cell.angle_alpha   90.00
_cell.angle_beta   90.00
_cell.angle_gamma   90.00
#
_symmetry.space_group_name_H-M   'P 1'
#
loop_
_entity.id
_entity.type
_entity.pdbx_description
1 polymer ?
#
loop_
_entity_poly.entity_id
_entity_poly.type
_entity_poly.pdbx_seq_one_letter_code
_entity_poly.pdbx_strand_id
1 'polypeptide(L)'
;MAEQEGRDAEAGGDAAAAAVASHTSSMQRVKVYRLADGGKWDDQGTGYVSIDYIEGSKELGLTVLDEDDNDTLLMHNITSDDIYRKQEETIISWRDREAATDLALSFQEAAGCSYIWEHICDIQRNLQFSNLGALEVGPRQSSESLEASRIMHSNDDSFRSANGGEFRELPPVELSNLPFILKTVLEAGITDQMHVAELITQDNDFFPKIVDIFRMCEDLENIDDLHMIFKLVKGIILLNSPSIFDKIFSDEFILDIIGALEYDPEVPRVQNHRAFLKDHVVFKEAIRIENVSVVSKIHQTYRIGYLKDVILPRILDDATLASLNTMIHSNNASVISLLKDDTLFIRRLFARMRSSDISMESKRELVLFLHEFCTLSKSLPLVQQLRLFRDLSGEGVFEIISDVLQSQDRKIISAGTDILILFLNQDPNLLRSYIVQQEGNSLLGLLVKGMVTDFSEEMHCQFLEILRILMDSFTTSGAHRDVVIEIFYERHLDYLVDVIASSCPPRSLSRSSSNSVHVGGNAEGHCIKPEILLNVCELLCFCVVHHPYRIKCNFLMNNAIEKILTLTQRREKFLVVAAVRFMRTIISRNDDHLIRHVVKFNLLKPIIDVFVDNGERYNMLHSGVLELLEYIRKENIKTLIIYAIESFWDELAIFEHFGSIQAFKLKYQQVQPCLVYYCIPC
;
A
#
# COMPACT_ATOMS: atom_id res chain seq x y z
N MET A 1 2.11 -5.25 63.25
CA MET A 1 1.10 -6.07 62.56
C MET A 1 -0.12 -5.27 62.11
N ALA A 2 -0.48 -4.16 62.76
CA ALA A 2 -1.61 -3.32 62.32
C ALA A 2 -1.25 -2.22 61.28
N GLU A 3 0.04 -1.95 61.02
CA GLU A 3 0.46 -0.97 60.00
C GLU A 3 0.76 -1.58 58.62
N GLN A 4 0.75 -2.91 58.51
CA GLN A 4 0.96 -3.61 57.23
C GLN A 4 -0.38 -3.92 56.52
N GLU A 5 -1.44 -4.20 57.27
CA GLU A 5 -2.78 -4.47 56.72
C GLU A 5 -3.49 -3.22 56.16
N GLY A 6 -3.09 -2.01 56.58
CA GLY A 6 -3.62 -0.76 56.03
C GLY A 6 -3.08 -0.40 54.64
N ARG A 7 -1.85 -0.83 54.31
CA ARG A 7 -1.23 -0.55 53.00
C ARG A 7 -1.68 -1.50 51.90
N ASP A 8 -2.04 -2.73 52.24
CA ASP A 8 -2.56 -3.70 51.27
C ASP A 8 -4.04 -3.43 50.91
N ALA A 9 -4.79 -2.76 51.80
CA ALA A 9 -6.17 -2.32 51.53
C ALA A 9 -6.24 -1.05 50.64
N GLU A 10 -5.32 -0.10 50.79
CA GLU A 10 -5.19 1.06 49.88
C GLU A 10 -4.66 0.66 48.50
N ALA A 11 -3.69 -0.28 48.42
CA ALA A 11 -3.15 -0.78 47.15
C ALA A 11 -4.16 -1.60 46.34
N GLY A 12 -5.07 -2.34 47.01
CA GLY A 12 -6.16 -3.06 46.34
C GLY A 12 -7.26 -2.15 45.80
N GLY A 13 -7.52 -1.02 46.46
CA GLY A 13 -8.46 0.01 46.02
C GLY A 13 -7.95 0.79 44.79
N ASP A 14 -6.66 1.13 44.77
CA ASP A 14 -6.02 1.81 43.64
C ASP A 14 -5.86 0.88 42.43
N ALA A 15 -5.63 -0.43 42.63
CA ALA A 15 -5.57 -1.39 41.52
C ALA A 15 -6.95 -1.67 40.90
N ALA A 16 -8.02 -1.70 41.71
CA ALA A 16 -9.39 -1.81 41.21
C ALA A 16 -9.86 -0.51 40.52
N ALA A 17 -9.52 0.66 41.08
CA ALA A 17 -9.78 1.95 40.45
C ALA A 17 -8.95 2.15 39.17
N ALA A 18 -7.71 1.65 39.10
CA ALA A 18 -6.88 1.66 37.90
C ALA A 18 -7.35 0.65 36.85
N ALA A 19 -7.87 -0.51 37.24
CA ALA A 19 -8.49 -1.46 36.32
C ALA A 19 -9.80 -0.91 35.73
N VAL A 20 -10.63 -0.26 36.55
CA VAL A 20 -11.84 0.45 36.09
C VAL A 20 -11.47 1.66 35.22
N ALA A 21 -10.42 2.41 35.56
CA ALA A 21 -9.90 3.52 34.75
C ALA A 21 -9.23 3.04 33.43
N SER A 22 -8.70 1.82 33.39
CA SER A 22 -8.17 1.21 32.16
C SER A 22 -9.27 0.65 31.26
N HIS A 23 -10.42 0.27 31.82
CA HIS A 23 -11.61 -0.12 31.05
C HIS A 23 -12.36 1.10 30.49
N THR A 24 -12.32 2.25 31.17
CA THR A 24 -12.91 3.49 30.64
C THR A 24 -12.01 4.22 29.64
N SER A 25 -10.71 3.91 29.56
CA SER A 25 -9.79 4.57 28.62
C SER A 25 -9.92 4.11 27.16
N SER A 26 -10.72 3.08 26.86
CA SER A 26 -11.01 2.64 25.49
C SER A 26 -12.38 3.11 24.96
N MET A 27 -13.28 3.55 25.84
CA MET A 27 -14.67 3.85 25.46
C MET A 27 -14.80 5.28 24.93
N GLN A 28 -15.37 5.43 23.73
CA GLN A 28 -15.48 6.72 23.06
C GLN A 28 -16.80 7.41 23.46
N ARG A 29 -16.73 8.66 23.92
CA ARG A 29 -17.92 9.42 24.32
C ARG A 29 -18.71 9.91 23.09
N VAL A 30 -19.99 9.58 23.04
CA VAL A 30 -20.90 9.85 21.90
C VAL A 30 -22.26 10.36 22.35
N LYS A 31 -22.91 11.12 21.49
CA LYS A 31 -24.35 11.40 21.56
C LYS A 31 -25.12 10.55 20.56
N VAL A 32 -26.22 9.95 21.00
CA VAL A 32 -27.08 9.12 20.17
C VAL A 32 -28.25 9.95 19.64
N TYR A 33 -28.47 9.92 18.33
CA TYR A 33 -29.58 10.61 17.66
C TYR A 33 -30.47 9.61 16.93
N ARG A 34 -31.78 9.82 16.99
CA ARG A 34 -32.79 9.08 16.24
C ARG A 34 -33.63 10.05 15.41
N LEU A 35 -33.85 9.76 14.13
CA LEU A 35 -34.69 10.59 13.27
C LEU A 35 -36.18 10.31 13.56
N ALA A 36 -36.92 11.32 13.99
CA ALA A 36 -38.36 11.23 14.19
C ALA A 36 -39.13 11.35 12.86
N ASP A 37 -40.38 10.87 12.82
CA ASP A 37 -41.26 10.88 11.64
C ASP A 37 -41.48 12.27 11.00
N GLY A 38 -41.16 13.35 11.72
CA GLY A 38 -41.19 14.74 11.25
C GLY A 38 -39.92 15.24 10.55
N GLY A 39 -38.92 14.38 10.34
CA GLY A 39 -37.63 14.75 9.70
C GLY A 39 -36.68 15.55 10.61
N LYS A 40 -36.90 15.53 11.92
CA LYS A 40 -36.04 16.16 12.93
C LYS A 40 -35.31 15.09 13.73
N TRP A 41 -34.02 15.32 14.01
CA TRP A 41 -33.21 14.46 14.86
C TRP A 41 -33.51 14.73 16.34
N ASP A 42 -33.90 13.68 17.06
CA ASP A 42 -34.12 13.70 18.50
C ASP A 42 -32.87 13.15 19.23
N ASP A 43 -32.37 13.92 20.19
CA ASP A 43 -31.26 13.54 21.09
C ASP A 43 -31.77 12.47 22.07
N GLN A 44 -31.15 11.29 22.06
CA GLN A 44 -31.52 10.14 22.88
C GLN A 44 -30.67 10.03 24.16
N GLY A 45 -29.63 10.83 24.32
CA GLY A 45 -28.71 10.75 25.45
C GLY A 45 -27.24 10.80 25.06
N THR A 46 -26.39 10.96 26.06
CA THR A 46 -24.94 10.96 25.91
C THR A 46 -24.37 9.77 26.66
N GLY A 47 -23.47 9.04 26.02
CA GLY A 47 -22.94 7.80 26.58
C GLY A 47 -21.61 7.40 25.99
N TYR A 48 -21.18 6.20 26.32
CA TYR A 48 -19.91 5.62 25.89
C TYR A 48 -20.17 4.45 24.93
N VAL A 49 -19.61 4.52 23.73
CA VAL A 49 -19.76 3.44 22.73
C VAL A 49 -18.65 2.40 22.86
N SER A 50 -19.06 1.12 22.78
CA SER A 50 -18.17 -0.03 22.59
C SER A 50 -18.66 -0.93 21.45
N ILE A 51 -17.77 -1.78 20.96
CA ILE A 51 -18.09 -2.84 19.99
C ILE A 51 -17.75 -4.16 20.66
N ASP A 52 -18.80 -4.93 21.00
CA ASP A 52 -18.67 -6.19 21.71
C ASP A 52 -19.67 -7.22 21.15
N TYR A 53 -19.52 -8.48 21.54
CA TYR A 53 -20.52 -9.51 21.25
C TYR A 53 -21.79 -9.21 22.04
N ILE A 54 -22.93 -9.19 21.35
CA ILE A 54 -24.21 -8.95 22.01
C ILE A 54 -24.54 -10.15 22.91
N GLU A 55 -24.93 -9.88 24.15
CA GLU A 55 -25.24 -10.93 25.13
C GLU A 55 -26.28 -11.92 24.58
N GLY A 56 -25.88 -13.19 24.43
CA GLY A 56 -26.74 -14.26 23.91
C GLY A 56 -26.67 -14.48 22.38
N SER A 57 -25.89 -13.69 21.63
CA SER A 57 -25.63 -13.89 20.20
C SER A 57 -24.13 -14.11 19.92
N LYS A 58 -23.81 -14.65 18.72
CA LYS A 58 -22.42 -14.70 18.21
C LYS A 58 -22.10 -13.49 17.31
N GLU A 59 -22.92 -12.44 17.36
CA GLU A 59 -22.84 -11.30 16.46
C GLU A 59 -22.24 -10.09 17.19
N LEU A 60 -21.36 -9.38 16.50
CA LEU A 60 -20.74 -8.14 17.00
C LEU A 60 -21.72 -6.98 16.83
N GLY A 61 -21.89 -6.19 17.89
CA GLY A 61 -22.80 -5.05 17.93
C GLY A 61 -22.16 -3.79 18.45
N LEU A 62 -22.73 -2.65 18.08
CA LEU A 62 -22.49 -1.35 18.72
C LEU A 62 -23.39 -1.25 19.95
N THR A 63 -22.79 -1.05 21.11
CA THR A 63 -23.51 -0.81 22.36
C THR A 63 -23.12 0.57 22.89
N VAL A 64 -24.11 1.38 23.26
CA VAL A 64 -23.90 2.67 23.93
C VAL A 64 -24.53 2.61 25.30
N LEU A 65 -23.72 2.83 26.33
CA LEU A 65 -24.15 2.91 27.73
C LEU A 65 -24.23 4.38 28.16
N ASP A 66 -25.31 4.76 28.83
CA ASP A 66 -25.52 6.10 29.37
C ASP A 66 -24.41 6.50 30.36
N GLU A 67 -24.00 7.76 30.35
CA GLU A 67 -22.90 8.22 31.20
C GLU A 67 -23.27 8.39 32.68
N ASP A 68 -24.56 8.54 33.02
CA ASP A 68 -25.03 8.82 34.37
C ASP A 68 -25.51 7.55 35.09
N ASP A 69 -26.29 6.69 34.43
CA ASP A 69 -26.90 5.50 35.04
C ASP A 69 -26.42 4.15 34.45
N ASN A 70 -25.60 4.20 33.41
CA ASN A 70 -25.06 3.02 32.71
C ASN A 70 -26.14 2.13 32.06
N ASP A 71 -27.36 2.66 31.86
CA ASP A 71 -28.41 1.99 31.09
C ASP A 71 -28.05 1.96 29.59
N THR A 72 -28.57 0.96 28.86
CA THR A 72 -28.29 0.84 27.42
C THR A 72 -29.12 1.84 26.61
N LEU A 73 -28.45 2.86 26.06
CA LEU A 73 -29.05 3.86 25.15
C LEU A 73 -29.25 3.31 23.74
N LEU A 74 -28.34 2.46 23.28
CA LEU A 74 -28.38 1.88 21.94
C LEU A 74 -27.73 0.50 21.93
N MET A 75 -28.35 -0.43 21.22
CA MET A 75 -27.78 -1.72 20.88
C MET A 75 -28.11 -1.99 19.40
N HIS A 76 -27.09 -2.17 18.57
CA HIS A 76 -27.24 -2.31 17.12
C HIS A 76 -26.29 -3.37 16.56
N ASN A 77 -26.81 -4.43 15.94
CA ASN A 77 -25.99 -5.48 15.32
C ASN A 77 -25.27 -4.92 14.09
N ILE A 78 -23.95 -5.13 13.99
CA ILE A 78 -23.21 -4.72 12.81
C ILE A 78 -23.52 -5.70 11.66
N THR A 79 -24.13 -5.19 10.59
CA THR A 79 -24.57 -6.03 9.45
C THR A 79 -23.60 -5.93 8.28
N SER A 80 -23.58 -6.92 7.38
CA SER A 80 -22.75 -6.90 6.16
C SER A 80 -23.20 -5.86 5.12
N ASP A 81 -24.39 -5.29 5.27
CA ASP A 81 -24.96 -4.34 4.32
C ASP A 81 -24.25 -2.97 4.41
N ASP A 82 -24.03 -2.33 3.26
CA ASP A 82 -23.43 -1.00 3.18
C ASP A 82 -24.43 0.11 3.56
N ILE A 83 -24.84 0.12 4.84
CA ILE A 83 -25.80 1.08 5.42
C ILE A 83 -25.16 2.19 6.24
N TYR A 84 -23.90 2.02 6.65
CA TYR A 84 -23.19 2.98 7.50
C TYR A 84 -22.52 4.06 6.65
N ARG A 85 -22.61 5.31 7.11
CA ARG A 85 -21.98 6.47 6.48
C ARG A 85 -21.30 7.33 7.51
N LYS A 86 -20.01 7.55 7.32
CA LYS A 86 -19.27 8.59 8.04
C LYS A 86 -19.59 9.95 7.41
N GLN A 87 -20.15 10.85 8.20
CA GLN A 87 -20.39 12.24 7.83
C GLN A 87 -19.38 13.10 8.58
N GLU A 88 -18.66 13.94 7.85
CA GLU A 88 -17.57 14.76 8.41
C GLU A 88 -16.51 13.91 9.14
N GLU A 89 -15.83 14.48 10.15
CA GLU A 89 -14.82 13.78 10.94
C GLU A 89 -15.38 13.15 12.23
N THR A 90 -16.62 13.45 12.60
CA THR A 90 -17.16 13.17 13.95
C THR A 90 -18.53 12.49 13.98
N ILE A 91 -19.16 12.16 12.84
CA ILE A 91 -20.50 11.56 12.82
C ILE A 91 -20.51 10.23 12.05
N ILE A 92 -21.14 9.20 12.62
CA ILE A 92 -21.47 7.95 11.93
C ILE A 92 -22.99 7.79 11.93
N SER A 93 -23.60 7.56 10.76
CA SER A 93 -25.05 7.44 10.60
C SER A 93 -25.42 6.21 9.78
N TRP A 94 -26.55 5.57 10.11
CA TRP A 94 -27.07 4.43 9.36
C TRP A 94 -28.59 4.33 9.51
N ARG A 95 -29.18 3.48 8.67
CA ARG A 95 -30.60 3.14 8.77
C ARG A 95 -30.75 1.75 9.36
N ASP A 96 -31.34 1.67 10.53
CA ASP A 96 -31.68 0.40 11.15
C ASP A 96 -32.89 -0.22 10.44
N ARG A 97 -32.76 -1.46 9.97
CA ARG A 97 -33.82 -2.20 9.27
C ARG A 97 -34.82 -2.82 10.23
N GLU A 98 -34.41 -3.18 11.44
CA GLU A 98 -35.28 -3.78 12.45
C GLU A 98 -36.19 -2.71 13.07
N ALA A 99 -35.60 -1.55 13.43
CA ALA A 99 -36.36 -0.41 13.94
C ALA A 99 -36.97 0.48 12.84
N ALA A 100 -36.58 0.29 11.58
CA ALA A 100 -36.96 1.12 10.42
C ALA A 100 -36.67 2.64 10.58
N THR A 101 -35.76 3.01 11.49
CA THR A 101 -35.40 4.39 11.83
C THR A 101 -33.96 4.74 11.44
N ASP A 102 -33.71 6.00 11.08
CA ASP A 102 -32.35 6.50 10.89
C ASP A 102 -31.72 6.85 12.24
N LEU A 103 -30.49 6.38 12.46
CA LEU A 103 -29.69 6.56 13.67
C LEU A 103 -28.39 7.28 13.35
N ALA A 104 -27.87 8.04 14.32
CA ALA A 104 -26.57 8.67 14.23
C ALA A 104 -25.84 8.69 15.57
N LEU A 105 -24.53 8.46 15.54
CA LEU A 105 -23.60 8.70 16.63
C LEU A 105 -22.78 9.94 16.32
N SER A 106 -22.85 10.94 17.19
CA SER A 106 -21.99 12.12 17.15
C SER A 106 -20.91 11.99 18.20
N PHE A 107 -19.67 11.88 17.76
CA PHE A 107 -18.50 11.70 18.61
C PHE A 107 -17.98 13.03 19.14
N GLN A 108 -17.49 13.03 20.38
CA GLN A 108 -16.81 14.19 20.94
C GLN A 108 -15.46 14.45 20.26
N GLU A 109 -14.78 13.39 19.81
CA GLU A 109 -13.45 13.46 19.20
C GLU A 109 -13.40 12.76 17.84
N ALA A 110 -12.72 13.39 16.87
CA ALA A 110 -12.53 12.84 15.52
C ALA A 110 -11.72 11.53 15.50
N ALA A 111 -10.79 11.38 16.44
CA ALA A 111 -10.02 10.15 16.63
C ALA A 111 -10.93 8.98 17.03
N GLY A 112 -11.84 9.20 17.99
CA GLY A 112 -12.82 8.19 18.41
C GLY A 112 -13.81 7.78 17.32
N CYS A 113 -14.28 8.75 16.54
CA CYS A 113 -15.10 8.49 15.36
C CYS A 113 -14.37 7.61 14.34
N SER A 114 -13.11 7.93 14.06
CA SER A 114 -12.30 7.18 13.11
C SER A 114 -12.02 5.75 13.59
N TYR A 115 -11.74 5.57 14.89
CA TYR A 115 -11.56 4.26 15.50
C TYR A 115 -12.81 3.36 15.35
N ILE A 116 -13.98 3.84 15.76
CA ILE A 116 -15.23 3.06 15.64
C ILE A 116 -15.59 2.82 14.17
N TRP A 117 -15.37 3.79 13.29
CA TRP A 117 -15.63 3.66 11.86
C TRP A 117 -14.77 2.57 11.20
N GLU A 118 -13.47 2.53 11.50
CA GLU A 118 -12.56 1.50 10.98
C GLU A 118 -12.98 0.11 11.45
N HIS A 119 -13.34 -0.04 12.73
CA HIS A 119 -13.85 -1.30 13.27
C HIS A 119 -15.16 -1.75 12.61
N ILE A 120 -16.11 -0.85 12.34
CA ILE A 120 -17.33 -1.18 11.58
C ILE A 120 -16.97 -1.69 10.18
N CYS A 121 -16.08 -0.97 9.46
CA CYS A 121 -15.62 -1.36 8.13
C CYS A 121 -14.97 -2.76 8.13
N ASP A 122 -14.13 -3.07 9.12
CA ASP A 122 -13.45 -4.35 9.22
C ASP A 122 -14.40 -5.50 9.52
N ILE A 123 -15.38 -5.28 10.41
CA ILE A 123 -16.45 -6.25 10.67
C ILE A 123 -17.29 -6.48 9.42
N GLN A 124 -17.67 -5.42 8.69
CA GLN A 124 -18.42 -5.54 7.43
C GLN A 124 -17.66 -6.35 6.37
N ARG A 125 -16.35 -6.12 6.23
CA ARG A 125 -15.50 -6.92 5.32
C ARG A 125 -15.52 -8.39 5.71
N ASN A 126 -15.30 -8.71 6.99
CA ASN A 126 -15.29 -10.09 7.48
C ASN A 126 -16.65 -10.80 7.29
N LEU A 127 -17.76 -10.08 7.48
CA LEU A 127 -19.10 -10.62 7.27
C LEU A 127 -19.43 -10.82 5.77
N GLN A 128 -18.99 -9.92 4.89
CA GLN A 128 -19.16 -10.08 3.44
C GLN A 128 -18.40 -11.30 2.89
N PHE A 129 -17.20 -11.58 3.42
CA PHE A 129 -16.46 -12.79 3.06
C PHE A 129 -17.18 -14.08 3.49
N SER A 130 -17.90 -14.06 4.61
CA SER A 130 -18.65 -15.22 5.11
C SER A 130 -19.91 -15.53 4.27
N ASN A 131 -20.56 -14.51 3.70
CA ASN A 131 -21.77 -14.67 2.89
C ASN A 131 -21.53 -15.12 1.43
N LEU A 132 -20.30 -15.02 0.91
CA LEU A 132 -19.93 -15.51 -0.42
C LEU A 132 -19.85 -17.05 -0.53
N GLY A 133 -19.89 -17.78 0.60
CA GLY A 133 -19.98 -19.24 0.64
C GLY A 133 -21.41 -19.79 0.51
N ALA A 134 -22.43 -18.93 0.49
CA ALA A 134 -23.83 -19.33 0.58
C ALA A 134 -24.72 -18.65 -0.48
N LEU A 135 -24.47 -18.89 -1.77
CA LEU A 135 -25.48 -18.67 -2.82
C LEU A 135 -25.46 -19.79 -3.89
N GLU A 136 -26.36 -20.74 -3.67
CA GLU A 136 -27.11 -21.58 -4.61
C GLU A 136 -26.48 -22.04 -5.95
N VAL A 137 -26.22 -23.35 -6.06
CA VAL A 137 -26.44 -24.11 -7.30
C VAL A 137 -27.55 -25.13 -7.03
N GLY A 138 -28.72 -24.88 -7.62
CA GLY A 138 -29.89 -25.77 -7.58
C GLY A 138 -29.66 -27.10 -8.33
N PRO A 139 -30.51 -28.11 -8.08
CA PRO A 139 -30.26 -29.48 -8.54
C PRO A 139 -30.63 -29.64 -10.01
N ARG A 140 -29.67 -29.97 -10.87
CA ARG A 140 -29.94 -30.53 -12.21
C ARG A 140 -29.03 -31.70 -12.58
N GLN A 141 -29.67 -32.88 -12.53
CA GLN A 141 -29.70 -33.95 -13.52
C GLN A 141 -28.37 -34.59 -13.97
N SER A 142 -28.20 -35.81 -13.45
CA SER A 142 -27.41 -36.92 -13.98
C SER A 142 -27.90 -37.42 -15.35
N SER A 143 -26.94 -37.79 -16.20
CA SER A 143 -27.06 -38.83 -17.24
C SER A 143 -25.62 -39.26 -17.60
N GLU A 144 -25.11 -40.33 -16.98
CA GLU A 144 -25.08 -41.72 -17.49
C GLU A 144 -24.04 -42.00 -18.58
N SER A 145 -23.07 -42.86 -18.25
CA SER A 145 -22.64 -44.09 -18.94
C SER A 145 -21.18 -44.43 -18.56
N LEU A 146 -20.73 -45.65 -18.25
CA LEU A 146 -21.30 -46.99 -18.15
C LEU A 146 -20.29 -47.85 -17.35
N GLU A 147 -20.81 -48.70 -16.45
CA GLU A 147 -20.50 -50.14 -16.19
C GLU A 147 -19.07 -50.68 -16.43
N ALA A 148 -18.47 -51.58 -15.63
CA ALA A 148 -18.98 -52.55 -14.66
C ALA A 148 -17.81 -53.12 -13.84
N SER A 149 -18.09 -53.48 -12.58
CA SER A 149 -17.76 -54.80 -12.04
C SER A 149 -18.39 -54.98 -10.66
N ARG A 150 -19.54 -55.67 -10.64
CA ARG A 150 -20.17 -56.28 -9.46
C ARG A 150 -19.32 -57.46 -8.98
N ILE A 151 -19.00 -57.55 -7.69
CA ILE A 151 -19.09 -58.82 -6.91
C ILE A 151 -19.51 -58.49 -5.45
N MET A 152 -20.72 -58.97 -5.13
CA MET A 152 -21.30 -59.43 -3.85
C MET A 152 -21.35 -58.54 -2.59
N HIS A 153 -22.56 -58.07 -2.31
CA HIS A 153 -23.08 -57.83 -0.96
C HIS A 153 -23.40 -59.15 -0.24
N SER A 154 -22.91 -59.28 0.99
CA SER A 154 -23.62 -59.98 2.06
C SER A 154 -23.90 -58.99 3.18
N ASN A 155 -25.20 -58.80 3.42
CA ASN A 155 -25.86 -58.03 4.48
C ASN A 155 -25.09 -57.90 5.79
N ASP A 156 -24.91 -56.66 6.26
CA ASP A 156 -25.22 -56.29 7.64
C ASP A 156 -25.58 -54.80 7.75
N ASP A 157 -26.84 -54.49 7.41
CA ASP A 157 -27.50 -53.26 7.83
C ASP A 157 -27.91 -53.41 9.29
N SER A 158 -26.98 -53.15 10.23
CA SER A 158 -27.34 -53.07 11.65
C SER A 158 -26.37 -52.29 12.55
N PHE A 159 -25.81 -51.14 12.15
CA PHE A 159 -25.29 -50.19 13.16
C PHE A 159 -25.27 -48.73 12.68
N ARG A 160 -26.46 -48.15 12.52
CA ARG A 160 -26.67 -46.71 12.67
C ARG A 160 -27.48 -46.47 13.93
N SER A 161 -26.80 -46.41 15.06
CA SER A 161 -27.22 -45.62 16.22
C SER A 161 -26.10 -45.55 17.26
N ALA A 162 -25.94 -44.36 17.85
CA ALA A 162 -25.07 -44.02 18.98
C ALA A 162 -23.55 -44.00 18.71
N ASN A 163 -23.03 -42.80 18.43
CA ASN A 163 -21.82 -42.27 19.06
C ASN A 163 -21.81 -40.73 18.91
N GLY A 164 -22.69 -40.08 19.65
CA GLY A 164 -22.29 -38.85 20.34
C GLY A 164 -21.65 -39.31 21.63
N GLY A 165 -20.31 -39.38 21.67
CA GLY A 165 -19.59 -39.92 22.82
C GLY A 165 -18.09 -40.06 22.57
N GLU A 166 -17.34 -39.11 23.13
CA GLU A 166 -15.94 -39.26 23.60
C GLU A 166 -14.82 -39.43 22.55
N PHE A 167 -14.34 -38.33 21.96
CA PHE A 167 -12.90 -38.19 21.72
C PHE A 167 -12.21 -37.97 23.06
N ARG A 168 -12.11 -38.99 23.93
CA ARG A 168 -11.44 -38.79 25.23
C ARG A 168 -9.92 -38.77 25.11
N GLU A 169 -9.34 -39.60 24.24
CA GLU A 169 -7.89 -39.73 24.04
C GLU A 169 -7.58 -40.13 22.58
N LEU A 170 -6.41 -39.71 22.08
CA LEU A 170 -5.90 -40.16 20.78
C LEU A 170 -5.29 -41.57 20.90
N PRO A 171 -5.43 -42.44 19.88
CA PRO A 171 -4.73 -43.72 19.84
C PRO A 171 -3.21 -43.53 19.97
N PRO A 172 -2.47 -44.48 20.56
CA PRO A 172 -1.02 -44.43 20.61
C PRO A 172 -0.42 -44.30 19.21
N VAL A 173 0.59 -43.42 19.06
CA VAL A 173 1.29 -43.19 17.79
C VAL A 173 2.16 -44.41 17.43
N GLU A 174 1.55 -45.36 16.74
CA GLU A 174 2.15 -46.59 16.23
C GLU A 174 1.72 -46.78 14.77
N LEU A 175 2.54 -47.47 13.97
CA LEU A 175 2.27 -47.67 12.53
C LEU A 175 0.88 -48.26 12.26
N SER A 176 0.45 -49.23 13.07
CA SER A 176 -0.87 -49.86 12.98
C SER A 176 -2.03 -48.92 13.31
N ASN A 177 -1.76 -47.86 14.09
CA ASN A 177 -2.77 -46.92 14.57
C ASN A 177 -2.88 -45.66 13.69
N LEU A 178 -1.90 -45.40 12.81
CA LEU A 178 -1.91 -44.22 11.93
C LEU A 178 -3.20 -44.05 11.09
N PRO A 179 -3.81 -45.12 10.52
CA PRO A 179 -5.06 -44.96 9.78
C PRO A 179 -6.21 -44.45 10.66
N PHE A 180 -6.26 -44.85 11.93
CA PHE A 180 -7.27 -44.39 12.89
C PHE A 180 -7.01 -42.94 13.31
N ILE A 181 -5.75 -42.57 13.54
CA ILE A 181 -5.36 -41.18 13.83
C ILE A 181 -5.69 -40.29 12.63
N LEU A 182 -5.37 -40.71 11.41
CA LEU A 182 -5.72 -39.99 10.18
C LEU A 182 -7.23 -39.80 10.06
N LYS A 183 -8.01 -40.85 10.29
CA LYS A 183 -9.47 -40.79 10.27
C LYS A 183 -9.99 -39.76 11.26
N THR A 184 -9.49 -39.77 12.50
CA THR A 184 -9.82 -38.78 13.53
C THR A 184 -9.49 -37.35 13.09
N VAL A 185 -8.32 -37.12 12.47
CA VAL A 185 -7.90 -35.79 12.01
C VAL A 185 -8.74 -35.30 10.82
N LEU A 186 -9.08 -36.18 9.86
CA LEU A 186 -9.81 -35.79 8.66
C LEU A 186 -11.33 -35.71 8.83
N GLU A 187 -11.92 -36.55 9.69
CA GLU A 187 -13.37 -36.61 9.91
C GLU A 187 -13.84 -35.70 11.06
N ALA A 188 -12.92 -35.00 11.74
CA ALA A 188 -13.26 -34.02 12.76
C ALA A 188 -14.06 -32.86 12.14
N GLY A 189 -15.29 -32.65 12.64
CA GLY A 189 -16.05 -31.44 12.33
C GLY A 189 -15.37 -30.19 12.90
N ILE A 190 -15.82 -28.99 12.49
CA ILE A 190 -15.20 -27.70 12.88
C ILE A 190 -15.00 -27.58 14.41
N THR A 191 -15.96 -28.08 15.21
CA THR A 191 -15.90 -28.04 16.68
C THR A 191 -14.96 -29.09 17.28
N ASP A 192 -14.75 -30.21 16.59
CA ASP A 192 -13.89 -31.31 17.03
C ASP A 192 -12.42 -31.09 16.64
N GLN A 193 -12.15 -30.28 15.61
CA GLN A 193 -10.78 -29.97 15.17
C GLN A 193 -9.95 -29.28 16.26
N MET A 194 -10.55 -28.36 17.02
CA MET A 194 -9.88 -27.71 18.16
C MET A 194 -9.48 -28.73 19.23
N HIS A 195 -10.40 -29.63 19.57
CA HIS A 195 -10.16 -30.68 20.56
C HIS A 195 -9.08 -31.68 20.11
N VAL A 196 -9.11 -32.08 18.83
CA VAL A 196 -8.07 -32.94 18.26
C VAL A 196 -6.70 -32.24 18.30
N ALA A 197 -6.64 -30.95 17.98
CA ALA A 197 -5.39 -30.19 18.06
C ALA A 197 -4.85 -30.07 19.49
N GLU A 198 -5.74 -29.90 20.47
CA GLU A 198 -5.39 -29.91 21.90
C GLU A 198 -4.83 -31.26 22.33
N LEU A 199 -5.47 -32.37 21.95
CA LEU A 199 -4.99 -33.73 22.25
C LEU A 199 -3.61 -34.00 21.64
N ILE A 200 -3.38 -33.58 20.39
CA ILE A 200 -2.06 -33.67 19.74
C ILE A 200 -1.01 -32.86 20.50
N THR A 201 -1.37 -31.66 20.96
CA THR A 201 -0.43 -30.75 21.64
C THR A 201 -0.12 -31.23 23.07
N GLN A 202 -1.04 -31.93 23.74
CA GLN A 202 -0.84 -32.49 25.08
C GLN A 202 0.17 -33.65 25.11
N ASP A 203 0.26 -34.44 24.04
CA ASP A 203 1.25 -35.52 23.90
C ASP A 203 2.57 -34.98 23.32
N ASN A 204 3.52 -34.68 24.20
CA ASN A 204 4.86 -34.20 23.81
C ASN A 204 5.64 -35.18 22.90
N ASP A 205 5.33 -36.48 22.97
CA ASP A 205 5.99 -37.52 22.18
C ASP A 205 5.30 -37.78 20.84
N PHE A 206 4.16 -37.13 20.57
CA PHE A 206 3.38 -37.36 19.35
C PHE A 206 4.21 -37.11 18.08
N PHE A 207 4.79 -35.92 17.93
CA PHE A 207 5.60 -35.57 16.77
C PHE A 207 6.93 -36.33 16.68
N PRO A 208 7.72 -36.50 17.78
CA PRO A 208 8.88 -37.39 17.76
C PRO A 208 8.56 -38.80 17.24
N LYS A 209 7.49 -39.44 17.73
CA LYS A 209 7.09 -40.78 17.27
C LYS A 209 6.66 -40.80 15.81
N ILE A 210 5.90 -39.81 15.33
CA ILE A 210 5.54 -39.70 13.91
C ILE A 210 6.79 -39.60 13.04
N VAL A 211 7.76 -38.76 13.44
CA VAL A 211 9.00 -38.57 12.68
C VAL A 211 9.87 -39.82 12.69
N ASP A 212 9.95 -40.54 13.80
CA ASP A 212 10.68 -41.81 13.88
C ASP A 212 10.04 -42.89 13.00
N ILE A 213 8.70 -42.97 13.00
CA ILE A 213 7.97 -43.87 12.09
C ILE A 213 8.21 -43.47 10.63
N PHE A 214 8.14 -42.17 10.31
CA PHE A 214 8.44 -41.66 8.97
C PHE A 214 9.83 -42.05 8.49
N ARG A 215 10.87 -41.80 9.29
CA ARG A 215 12.26 -42.15 8.96
C ARG A 215 12.43 -43.65 8.76
N MET A 216 11.80 -44.47 9.61
CA MET A 216 11.80 -45.93 9.46
C MET A 216 11.11 -46.38 8.16
N CYS A 217 9.95 -45.83 7.82
CA CYS A 217 9.25 -46.15 6.57
C CYS A 217 10.05 -45.69 5.34
N GLU A 218 10.73 -44.55 5.43
CA GLU A 218 11.63 -44.03 4.40
C GLU A 218 12.83 -44.95 4.18
N ASP A 219 13.49 -45.39 5.26
CA ASP A 219 14.63 -46.33 5.20
C ASP A 219 14.23 -47.70 4.62
N LEU A 220 12.97 -48.13 4.84
CA LEU A 220 12.41 -49.36 4.29
C LEU A 220 11.82 -49.20 2.88
N GLU A 221 11.85 -48.00 2.31
CA GLU A 221 11.22 -47.65 1.03
C GLU A 221 9.73 -48.05 0.95
N ASN A 222 9.02 -47.99 2.08
CA ASN A 222 7.62 -48.41 2.18
C ASN A 222 6.67 -47.27 1.72
N ILE A 223 6.40 -47.23 0.43
CA ILE A 223 5.61 -46.19 -0.23
C ILE A 223 4.18 -46.06 0.30
N ASP A 224 3.51 -47.17 0.64
CA ASP A 224 2.11 -47.14 1.09
C ASP A 224 1.99 -46.42 2.44
N ASP A 225 2.90 -46.71 3.38
CA ASP A 225 2.94 -46.05 4.68
C ASP A 225 3.43 -44.59 4.56
N LEU A 226 4.34 -44.30 3.63
CA LEU A 226 4.78 -42.92 3.35
C LEU A 226 3.62 -42.06 2.80
N HIS A 227 2.78 -42.61 1.92
CA HIS A 227 1.55 -41.93 1.47
C HIS A 227 0.55 -41.72 2.61
N MET A 228 0.47 -42.65 3.57
CA MET A 228 -0.36 -42.49 4.77
C MET A 228 0.14 -41.35 5.65
N ILE A 229 1.44 -41.29 5.88
CA ILE A 229 2.09 -40.24 6.66
C ILE A 229 1.95 -38.88 5.97
N PHE A 230 2.09 -38.80 4.64
CA PHE A 230 1.80 -37.60 3.86
C PHE A 230 0.39 -37.08 4.15
N LYS A 231 -0.64 -37.94 4.05
CA LYS A 231 -2.03 -37.57 4.31
C LYS A 231 -2.24 -37.11 5.75
N LEU A 232 -1.57 -37.74 6.70
CA LEU A 232 -1.65 -37.39 8.12
C LEU A 232 -1.01 -36.02 8.40
N VAL A 233 0.21 -35.78 7.92
CA VAL A 233 0.90 -34.49 8.09
C VAL A 233 0.11 -33.37 7.41
N LYS A 234 -0.40 -33.62 6.20
CA LYS A 234 -1.31 -32.70 5.50
C LYS A 234 -2.57 -32.40 6.34
N GLY A 235 -3.23 -33.43 6.87
CA GLY A 235 -4.40 -33.28 7.73
C GLY A 235 -4.10 -32.47 8.98
N ILE A 236 -2.95 -32.72 9.64
CA ILE A 236 -2.51 -31.99 10.83
C ILE A 236 -2.26 -30.51 10.52
N ILE A 237 -1.65 -30.19 9.37
CA ILE A 237 -1.44 -28.79 8.96
C ILE A 237 -2.78 -28.08 8.75
N LEU A 238 -3.77 -28.78 8.17
CA LEU A 238 -5.11 -28.26 7.92
C LEU A 238 -5.99 -28.15 9.18
N LEU A 239 -5.55 -28.66 10.34
CA LEU A 239 -6.17 -28.31 11.62
C LEU A 239 -5.97 -26.83 11.99
N ASN A 240 -5.04 -26.14 11.31
CA ASN A 240 -4.80 -24.70 11.43
C ASN A 240 -4.56 -24.24 12.89
N SER A 241 -3.85 -25.04 13.68
CA SER A 241 -3.57 -24.72 15.08
C SER A 241 -2.19 -24.05 15.26
N PRO A 242 -2.13 -22.85 15.86
CA PRO A 242 -0.86 -22.17 16.14
C PRO A 242 0.11 -22.98 17.00
N SER A 243 -0.39 -23.70 18.02
CA SER A 243 0.46 -24.52 18.90
C SER A 243 1.12 -25.68 18.16
N ILE A 244 0.40 -26.27 17.20
CA ILE A 244 0.93 -27.31 16.32
C ILE A 244 2.00 -26.69 15.42
N PHE A 245 1.72 -25.55 14.78
CA PHE A 245 2.68 -24.86 13.91
C PHE A 245 3.97 -24.51 14.62
N ASP A 246 3.92 -24.03 15.87
CA ASP A 246 5.11 -23.76 16.68
C ASP A 246 6.00 -25.00 16.86
N LYS A 247 5.38 -26.19 16.98
CA LYS A 247 6.10 -27.46 17.11
C LYS A 247 6.60 -27.97 15.76
N ILE A 248 5.72 -28.17 14.78
CA ILE A 248 6.07 -28.81 13.49
C ILE A 248 7.01 -27.96 12.64
N PHE A 249 6.96 -26.63 12.76
CA PHE A 249 7.85 -25.73 12.03
C PHE A 249 9.10 -25.33 12.83
N SER A 250 9.32 -25.90 14.01
CA SER A 250 10.58 -25.73 14.74
C SER A 250 11.77 -26.33 13.98
N ASP A 251 12.99 -25.89 14.30
CA ASP A 251 14.21 -26.41 13.66
C ASP A 251 14.38 -27.92 13.83
N GLU A 252 13.78 -28.50 14.88
CA GLU A 252 13.83 -29.94 15.17
C GLU A 252 13.06 -30.76 14.13
N PHE A 253 11.87 -30.32 13.73
CA PHE A 253 10.94 -31.13 12.94
C PHE A 253 10.73 -30.64 11.51
N ILE A 254 10.94 -29.36 11.20
CA ILE A 254 10.50 -28.75 9.94
C ILE A 254 11.03 -29.48 8.69
N LEU A 255 12.26 -29.99 8.73
CA LEU A 255 12.81 -30.73 7.61
C LEU A 255 12.14 -32.10 7.46
N ASP A 256 11.91 -32.84 8.55
CA ASP A 256 11.20 -34.13 8.48
C ASP A 256 9.75 -33.96 8.06
N ILE A 257 9.08 -32.89 8.49
CA ILE A 257 7.73 -32.52 8.04
C ILE A 257 7.72 -32.24 6.53
N ILE A 258 8.69 -31.48 6.03
CA ILE A 258 8.86 -31.28 4.58
C ILE A 258 9.15 -32.61 3.88
N GLY A 259 9.92 -33.50 4.51
CA GLY A 259 10.21 -34.85 4.02
C GLY A 259 8.96 -35.71 3.85
N ALA A 260 8.07 -35.71 4.84
CA ALA A 260 6.78 -36.39 4.74
C ALA A 260 5.92 -35.83 3.59
N LEU A 261 6.02 -34.53 3.31
CA LEU A 261 5.32 -33.86 2.21
C LEU A 261 5.93 -34.15 0.81
N GLU A 262 7.09 -34.79 0.71
CA GLU A 262 7.71 -35.19 -0.58
C GLU A 262 6.96 -36.34 -1.27
N TYR A 263 6.19 -37.11 -0.50
CA TYR A 263 5.50 -38.33 -0.91
C TYR A 263 4.01 -38.09 -1.21
N ASP A 264 3.71 -37.07 -2.01
CA ASP A 264 2.35 -36.81 -2.47
C ASP A 264 1.85 -37.91 -3.42
N PRO A 265 0.79 -38.68 -3.07
CA PRO A 265 0.26 -39.74 -3.92
C PRO A 265 -0.34 -39.23 -5.24
N GLU A 266 -0.65 -37.93 -5.35
CA GLU A 266 -1.16 -37.31 -6.58
C GLU A 266 -0.04 -36.99 -7.58
N VAL A 267 1.23 -37.08 -7.17
CA VAL A 267 2.38 -36.74 -8.00
C VAL A 267 3.14 -38.01 -8.42
N PRO A 268 3.44 -38.23 -9.72
CA PRO A 268 4.07 -39.47 -10.18
C PRO A 268 5.50 -39.74 -9.69
N ARG A 269 6.16 -38.75 -9.10
CA ARG A 269 7.54 -38.83 -8.61
C ARG A 269 7.67 -38.07 -7.30
N VAL A 270 8.42 -38.65 -6.37
CA VAL A 270 8.81 -38.01 -5.11
C VAL A 270 9.51 -36.69 -5.41
N GLN A 271 9.03 -35.62 -4.77
CA GLN A 271 9.55 -34.27 -4.95
C GLN A 271 10.65 -34.04 -3.91
N ASN A 272 11.93 -33.99 -4.32
CA ASN A 272 13.08 -33.90 -3.39
C ASN A 272 13.27 -32.48 -2.79
N HIS A 273 12.28 -31.98 -2.07
CA HIS A 273 12.26 -30.66 -1.43
C HIS A 273 13.34 -30.48 -0.37
N ARG A 274 13.58 -31.46 0.51
CA ARG A 274 14.64 -31.41 1.54
C ARG A 274 16.03 -31.29 0.92
N ALA A 275 16.29 -32.01 -0.17
CA ALA A 275 17.57 -31.93 -0.89
C ALA A 275 17.78 -30.55 -1.49
N PHE A 276 16.73 -29.95 -2.08
CA PHE A 276 16.80 -28.57 -2.55
C PHE A 276 17.11 -27.59 -1.41
N LEU A 277 16.40 -27.69 -0.29
CA LEU A 277 16.57 -26.81 0.87
C LEU A 277 17.93 -26.95 1.57
N LYS A 278 18.57 -28.13 1.50
CA LYS A 278 19.90 -28.39 2.08
C LYS A 278 21.04 -28.03 1.13
N ASP A 279 20.90 -28.38 -0.15
CA ASP A 279 22.03 -28.37 -1.08
C ASP A 279 22.05 -27.13 -1.99
N HIS A 280 20.89 -26.52 -2.26
CA HIS A 280 20.77 -25.43 -3.23
C HIS A 280 20.45 -24.07 -2.61
N VAL A 281 19.87 -24.05 -1.40
CA VAL A 281 19.58 -22.80 -0.70
C VAL A 281 20.84 -22.29 0.00
N VAL A 282 21.32 -21.13 -0.43
CA VAL A 282 22.49 -20.47 0.14
C VAL A 282 22.06 -19.35 1.06
N PHE A 283 22.33 -19.48 2.35
CA PHE A 283 22.18 -18.38 3.30
C PHE A 283 23.33 -17.40 3.15
N LYS A 284 23.04 -16.23 2.57
CA LYS A 284 24.02 -15.17 2.35
C LYS A 284 23.95 -14.16 3.48
N GLU A 285 25.04 -14.02 4.22
CA GLU A 285 25.17 -13.03 5.27
C GLU A 285 25.94 -11.81 4.76
N ALA A 286 25.24 -10.70 4.52
CA ALA A 286 25.90 -9.43 4.22
C ALA A 286 26.72 -8.93 5.43
N ILE A 287 26.22 -9.24 6.64
CA ILE A 287 26.88 -9.04 7.93
C ILE A 287 26.61 -10.28 8.77
N ARG A 288 27.66 -10.76 9.44
CA ARG A 288 27.56 -11.91 10.34
C ARG A 288 26.53 -11.66 11.44
N ILE A 289 25.54 -12.54 11.55
CA ILE A 289 24.53 -12.54 12.61
C ILE A 289 24.97 -13.50 13.70
N GLU A 290 25.31 -12.99 14.88
CA GLU A 290 25.82 -13.81 16.00
C GLU A 290 24.69 -14.50 16.78
N ASN A 291 23.48 -13.91 16.76
CA ASN A 291 22.34 -14.44 17.49
C ASN A 291 21.72 -15.65 16.75
N VAL A 292 21.93 -16.84 17.31
CA VAL A 292 21.41 -18.11 16.75
C VAL A 292 19.89 -18.12 16.63
N SER A 293 19.17 -17.46 17.54
CA SER A 293 17.71 -17.35 17.48
C SER A 293 17.25 -16.53 16.25
N VAL A 294 17.98 -15.46 15.91
CA VAL A 294 17.70 -14.68 14.69
C VAL A 294 17.91 -15.54 13.45
N VAL A 295 19.03 -16.27 13.38
CA VAL A 295 19.35 -17.16 12.25
C VAL A 295 18.29 -18.27 12.11
N SER A 296 17.91 -18.90 13.23
CA SER A 296 16.83 -19.89 13.29
C SER A 296 15.53 -19.33 12.73
N LYS A 297 15.11 -18.14 13.17
CA LYS A 297 13.89 -17.48 12.68
C LYS A 297 13.95 -17.12 11.20
N ILE A 298 15.09 -16.67 10.68
CA ILE A 298 15.27 -16.42 9.24
C ILE A 298 15.07 -17.71 8.43
N HIS A 299 15.71 -18.82 8.85
CA HIS A 299 15.54 -20.11 8.18
C HIS A 299 14.11 -20.64 8.29
N GLN A 300 13.48 -20.51 9.45
CA GLN A 300 12.09 -20.88 9.68
C GLN A 300 11.17 -20.10 8.74
N THR A 301 11.31 -18.78 8.63
CA THR A 301 10.54 -17.94 7.70
C THR A 301 10.69 -18.41 6.25
N TYR A 302 11.91 -18.67 5.79
CA TYR A 302 12.15 -19.13 4.43
C TYR A 302 11.49 -20.50 4.16
N ARG A 303 11.64 -21.45 5.08
CA ARG A 303 11.08 -22.80 4.95
C ARG A 303 9.55 -22.80 4.99
N ILE A 304 8.93 -22.00 5.85
CA ILE A 304 7.46 -21.81 5.86
C ILE A 304 6.99 -21.17 4.55
N GLY A 305 7.71 -20.16 4.05
CA GLY A 305 7.42 -19.56 2.74
C GLY A 305 7.50 -20.59 1.61
N TYR A 306 8.55 -21.43 1.59
CA TYR A 306 8.70 -22.51 0.63
C TYR A 306 7.55 -23.53 0.72
N LEU A 307 7.17 -23.93 1.93
CA LEU A 307 6.05 -24.83 2.15
C LEU A 307 4.73 -24.23 1.65
N LYS A 308 4.49 -22.95 1.92
CA LYS A 308 3.31 -22.20 1.46
C LYS A 308 3.25 -22.06 -0.06
N ASP A 309 4.33 -21.61 -0.68
CA ASP A 309 4.34 -21.16 -2.08
C ASP A 309 4.69 -22.28 -3.07
N VAL A 310 5.40 -23.33 -2.63
CA VAL A 310 5.91 -24.41 -3.50
C VAL A 310 5.25 -25.74 -3.20
N ILE A 311 5.15 -26.14 -1.92
CA ILE A 311 4.70 -27.49 -1.55
C ILE A 311 3.17 -27.57 -1.47
N LEU A 312 2.51 -26.63 -0.78
CA LEU A 312 1.08 -26.69 -0.48
C LEU A 312 0.17 -25.65 -1.18
N PRO A 313 0.55 -24.92 -2.26
CA PRO A 313 -0.27 -23.81 -2.76
C PRO A 313 -1.66 -24.23 -3.29
N ARG A 314 -1.88 -25.52 -3.59
CA ARG A 314 -3.18 -26.07 -4.03
C ARG A 314 -3.98 -26.74 -2.91
N ILE A 315 -3.36 -26.88 -1.74
CA ILE A 315 -3.86 -27.70 -0.64
C ILE A 315 -4.37 -26.82 0.50
N LEU A 316 -3.72 -25.67 0.73
CA LEU A 316 -4.08 -24.75 1.80
C LEU A 316 -5.43 -24.08 1.52
N ASP A 317 -6.29 -24.06 2.53
CA ASP A 317 -7.43 -23.15 2.57
C ASP A 317 -6.99 -21.74 2.97
N ASP A 318 -7.88 -20.76 2.77
CA ASP A 318 -7.58 -19.35 3.04
C ASP A 318 -7.21 -19.11 4.50
N ALA A 319 -7.84 -19.86 5.43
CA ALA A 319 -7.59 -19.76 6.86
C ALA A 319 -6.17 -20.24 7.23
N THR A 320 -5.74 -21.39 6.70
CA THR A 320 -4.38 -21.89 6.96
C THR A 320 -3.33 -21.00 6.30
N LEU A 321 -3.59 -20.53 5.07
CA LEU A 321 -2.71 -19.60 4.37
C LEU A 321 -2.53 -18.30 5.16
N ALA A 322 -3.61 -17.76 5.75
CA ALA A 322 -3.55 -16.60 6.64
C ALA A 322 -2.69 -16.87 7.88
N SER A 323 -2.84 -18.01 8.55
CA SER A 323 -2.01 -18.38 9.71
C SER A 323 -0.52 -18.52 9.38
N LEU A 324 -0.17 -19.12 8.23
CA LEU A 324 1.22 -19.20 7.78
C LEU A 324 1.81 -17.81 7.50
N ASN A 325 1.03 -16.91 6.88
CA ASN A 325 1.44 -15.52 6.67
C ASN A 325 1.62 -14.78 8.02
N THR A 326 0.75 -15.01 9.00
CA THR A 326 0.88 -14.46 10.36
C THR A 326 2.17 -14.95 11.03
N MET A 327 2.53 -16.23 10.88
CA MET A 327 3.77 -16.77 11.43
C MET A 327 5.01 -16.16 10.75
N ILE A 328 5.00 -16.05 9.41
CA ILE A 328 6.05 -15.35 8.64
C ILE A 328 6.19 -13.89 9.14
N HIS A 329 5.08 -13.19 9.31
CA HIS A 329 5.05 -11.81 9.79
C HIS A 329 5.61 -11.69 11.22
N SER A 330 5.21 -12.58 12.13
CA SER A 330 5.71 -12.63 13.51
C SER A 330 7.21 -12.94 13.59
N ASN A 331 7.69 -13.88 12.76
CA ASN A 331 9.12 -14.16 12.66
C ASN A 331 9.90 -12.95 12.14
N ASN A 332 9.40 -12.27 11.10
CA ASN A 332 10.03 -11.05 10.58
C ASN A 332 10.08 -9.96 11.66
N ALA A 333 8.98 -9.73 12.38
CA ALA A 333 8.94 -8.77 13.50
C ALA A 333 10.00 -9.10 14.56
N SER A 334 10.12 -10.38 14.93
CA SER A 334 11.10 -10.87 15.90
C SER A 334 12.54 -10.66 15.42
N VAL A 335 12.84 -11.00 14.16
CA VAL A 335 14.15 -10.80 13.53
C VAL A 335 14.53 -9.32 13.55
N ILE A 336 13.64 -8.44 13.10
CA ILE A 336 13.93 -7.00 13.05
C ILE A 336 14.09 -6.42 14.45
N SER A 337 13.26 -6.80 15.42
CA SER A 337 13.39 -6.32 16.80
C SER A 337 14.75 -6.70 17.39
N LEU A 338 15.14 -7.98 17.28
CA LEU A 338 16.41 -8.47 17.83
C LEU A 338 17.63 -7.83 17.17
N LEU A 339 17.58 -7.59 15.85
CA LEU A 339 18.67 -6.93 15.12
C LEU A 339 18.73 -5.43 15.39
N LYS A 340 17.58 -4.77 15.54
CA LYS A 340 17.50 -3.34 15.89
C LYS A 340 18.07 -3.07 17.28
N ASP A 341 17.77 -3.94 18.24
CA ASP A 341 18.22 -3.78 19.63
C ASP A 341 19.73 -4.11 19.78
N ASP A 342 20.33 -4.81 18.82
CA ASP A 342 21.78 -4.99 18.72
C ASP A 342 22.47 -3.75 18.11
N THR A 343 22.84 -2.81 19.00
CA THR A 343 23.55 -1.58 18.61
C THR A 343 24.90 -1.86 17.92
N LEU A 344 25.58 -2.97 18.24
CA LEU A 344 26.85 -3.34 17.61
C LEU A 344 26.63 -3.82 16.17
N PHE A 345 25.55 -4.56 15.92
CA PHE A 345 25.15 -4.96 14.57
C PHE A 345 24.90 -3.73 13.68
N ILE A 346 24.06 -2.80 14.12
CA ILE A 346 23.74 -1.58 13.34
C ILE A 346 24.99 -0.73 13.09
N ARG A 347 25.84 -0.52 14.12
CA ARG A 347 27.09 0.23 13.94
C ARG A 347 28.05 -0.44 12.96
N ARG A 348 28.18 -1.77 13.01
CA ARG A 348 29.00 -2.53 12.05
C ARG A 348 28.47 -2.39 10.64
N LEU A 349 27.15 -2.41 10.45
CA LEU A 349 26.50 -2.20 9.16
C LEU A 349 26.88 -0.86 8.55
N PHE A 350 26.62 0.24 9.26
CA PHE A 350 26.91 1.57 8.74
C PHE A 350 28.41 1.83 8.60
N ALA A 351 29.25 1.31 9.51
CA ALA A 351 30.70 1.41 9.38
C ALA A 351 31.22 0.69 8.12
N ARG A 352 30.68 -0.49 7.81
CA ARG A 352 31.07 -1.24 6.61
C ARG A 352 30.61 -0.54 5.33
N MET A 353 29.39 0.00 5.32
CA MET A 353 28.85 0.73 4.17
C MET A 353 29.60 2.05 3.88
N ARG A 354 30.19 2.67 4.91
CA ARG A 354 31.02 3.89 4.78
C ARG A 354 32.48 3.64 4.38
N SER A 355 32.91 2.38 4.36
CA SER A 355 34.30 2.03 4.07
C SER A 355 34.65 2.33 2.62
N SER A 356 35.74 3.06 2.39
CA SER A 356 36.26 3.36 1.05
C SER A 356 36.76 2.13 0.28
N ASP A 357 37.04 1.03 0.99
CA ASP A 357 37.66 -0.19 0.44
C ASP A 357 36.62 -1.28 0.11
N ILE A 358 35.34 -0.91 0.02
CA ILE A 358 34.27 -1.86 -0.28
C ILE A 358 34.22 -2.19 -1.78
N SER A 359 34.15 -3.49 -2.11
CA SER A 359 33.91 -3.93 -3.49
C SER A 359 32.48 -3.58 -3.93
N MET A 360 32.26 -3.40 -5.24
CA MET A 360 30.91 -3.12 -5.76
C MET A 360 29.91 -4.23 -5.44
N GLU A 361 30.35 -5.50 -5.42
CA GLU A 361 29.51 -6.64 -5.04
C GLU A 361 29.11 -6.56 -3.56
N SER A 362 30.07 -6.31 -2.66
CA SER A 362 29.77 -6.17 -1.23
C SER A 362 28.91 -4.95 -0.93
N LYS A 363 29.12 -3.83 -1.64
CA LYS A 363 28.25 -2.64 -1.56
C LYS A 363 26.82 -3.00 -1.96
N ARG A 364 26.65 -3.74 -3.06
CA ARG A 364 25.35 -4.19 -3.53
C ARG A 364 24.66 -5.10 -2.52
N GLU A 365 25.37 -6.07 -1.94
CA GLU A 365 24.81 -6.96 -0.92
C GLU A 365 24.36 -6.19 0.33
N LEU A 366 25.15 -5.23 0.82
CA LEU A 366 24.77 -4.42 1.98
C LEU A 366 23.58 -3.49 1.71
N VAL A 367 23.50 -2.88 0.52
CA VAL A 367 22.35 -2.03 0.15
C VAL A 367 21.08 -2.85 0.02
N LEU A 368 21.16 -4.03 -0.60
CA LEU A 368 20.01 -4.94 -0.70
C LEU A 368 19.58 -5.46 0.68
N PHE A 369 20.54 -5.77 1.56
CA PHE A 369 20.24 -6.13 2.94
C PHE A 369 19.54 -4.98 3.68
N LEU A 370 20.05 -3.74 3.57
CA LEU A 370 19.42 -2.57 4.18
C LEU A 370 18.01 -2.33 3.64
N HIS A 371 17.81 -2.51 2.33
CA HIS A 371 16.49 -2.41 1.71
C HIS A 371 15.52 -3.47 2.24
N GLU A 372 15.95 -4.72 2.35
CA GLU A 372 15.15 -5.81 2.93
C GLU A 372 14.84 -5.54 4.40
N PHE A 373 15.83 -5.11 5.19
CA PHE A 373 15.67 -4.74 6.60
C PHE A 373 14.63 -3.62 6.78
N CYS A 374 14.70 -2.56 5.97
CA CYS A 374 13.71 -1.49 5.95
C CYS A 374 12.33 -1.99 5.48
N THR A 375 12.27 -2.90 4.51
CA THR A 375 11.00 -3.44 3.98
C THR A 375 10.28 -4.30 5.03
N LEU A 376 11.03 -5.16 5.72
CA LEU A 376 10.52 -6.06 6.76
C LEU A 376 10.06 -5.30 8.02
N SER A 377 10.47 -4.04 8.20
CA SER A 377 10.00 -3.20 9.30
C SER A 377 8.47 -3.02 9.32
N LYS A 378 7.79 -3.21 8.19
CA LYS A 378 6.31 -3.24 8.10
C LYS A 378 5.68 -4.30 9.01
N SER A 379 6.47 -5.29 9.45
CA SER A 379 6.03 -6.33 10.39
C SER A 379 6.03 -5.89 11.86
N LEU A 380 6.60 -4.72 12.16
CA LEU A 380 6.59 -4.15 13.50
C LEU A 380 5.32 -3.31 13.73
N PRO A 381 4.90 -3.10 14.99
CA PRO A 381 3.90 -2.08 15.32
C PRO A 381 4.37 -0.67 14.91
N LEU A 382 3.44 0.20 14.52
CA LEU A 382 3.73 1.55 13.98
C LEU A 382 4.73 2.37 14.83
N VAL A 383 4.56 2.36 16.15
CA VAL A 383 5.45 3.09 17.08
C VAL A 383 6.90 2.59 16.99
N GLN A 384 7.09 1.28 16.85
CA GLN A 384 8.41 0.68 16.70
C GLN A 384 9.02 0.94 15.32
N GLN A 385 8.20 1.01 14.28
CA GLN A 385 8.60 1.42 12.94
C GLN A 385 9.16 2.86 12.97
N LEU A 386 8.37 3.82 13.46
CA LEU A 386 8.80 5.23 13.55
C LEU A 386 10.12 5.39 14.32
N ARG A 387 10.27 4.66 15.44
CA ARG A 387 11.52 4.64 16.19
C ARG A 387 12.68 4.07 15.38
N LEU A 388 12.49 2.95 14.67
CA LEU A 388 13.52 2.35 13.83
C LEU A 388 14.01 3.33 12.74
N PHE A 389 13.08 3.95 12.01
CA PHE A 389 13.44 4.90 10.95
C PHE A 389 14.18 6.12 11.50
N ARG A 390 13.78 6.64 12.67
CA ARG A 390 14.52 7.72 13.35
C ARG A 390 15.93 7.27 13.77
N ASP A 391 16.07 6.08 14.33
CA ASP A 391 17.37 5.55 14.78
C ASP A 391 18.30 5.33 13.56
N LEU A 392 17.80 4.77 12.46
CA LEU A 392 18.55 4.63 11.19
C LEU A 392 18.91 5.99 10.56
N SER A 393 18.01 6.98 10.66
CA SER A 393 18.31 8.35 10.25
C SER A 393 19.47 8.93 11.06
N GLY A 394 19.49 8.72 12.38
CA GLY A 394 20.57 9.17 13.27
C GLY A 394 21.89 8.45 13.01
N GLU A 395 21.84 7.18 12.60
CA GLU A 395 23.02 6.41 12.18
C GLU A 395 23.53 6.79 10.79
N GLY A 396 22.85 7.67 10.07
CA GLY A 396 23.29 8.27 8.80
C GLY A 396 22.98 7.44 7.55
N VAL A 397 21.73 6.98 7.46
CA VAL A 397 21.18 6.32 6.27
C VAL A 397 21.18 7.21 5.03
N PHE A 398 20.90 8.51 5.16
CA PHE A 398 20.75 9.38 4.01
C PHE A 398 22.08 9.70 3.32
N GLU A 399 23.20 9.66 4.04
CA GLU A 399 24.55 9.72 3.48
C GLU A 399 24.83 8.50 2.60
N ILE A 400 24.47 7.31 3.09
CA ILE A 400 24.59 6.06 2.33
C ILE A 400 23.74 6.13 1.07
N ILE A 401 22.48 6.56 1.17
CA ILE A 401 21.61 6.69 0.00
C ILE A 401 22.13 7.73 -0.99
N SER A 402 22.68 8.84 -0.51
CA SER A 402 23.31 9.86 -1.37
C SER A 402 24.47 9.29 -2.19
N ASP A 403 25.27 8.39 -1.61
CA ASP A 403 26.35 7.67 -2.32
C ASP A 403 25.79 6.59 -3.26
N VAL A 404 24.72 5.89 -2.88
CA VAL A 404 24.03 4.91 -3.72
C VAL A 404 23.45 5.54 -4.98
N LEU A 405 22.79 6.71 -4.87
CA LEU A 405 22.21 7.43 -6.02
C LEU A 405 23.25 7.93 -7.02
N GLN A 406 24.53 8.01 -6.63
CA GLN A 406 25.64 8.38 -7.51
C GLN A 406 26.29 7.18 -8.22
N SER A 407 25.86 5.96 -7.90
CA SER A 407 26.37 4.73 -8.51
C SER A 407 25.92 4.58 -9.98
N GLN A 408 26.63 3.71 -10.71
CA GLN A 408 26.24 3.28 -12.05
C GLN A 408 25.34 2.03 -12.04
N ASP A 409 25.25 1.34 -10.89
CA ASP A 409 24.42 0.14 -10.76
C ASP A 409 22.96 0.50 -10.49
N ARG A 410 22.12 0.30 -11.50
CA ARG A 410 20.67 0.58 -11.47
C ARG A 410 19.94 -0.17 -10.35
N LYS A 411 20.41 -1.38 -9.98
CA LYS A 411 19.75 -2.19 -8.95
C LYS A 411 19.90 -1.57 -7.57
N ILE A 412 21.08 -1.04 -7.26
CA ILE A 412 21.28 -0.39 -5.96
C ILE A 412 20.62 0.99 -5.92
N ILE A 413 20.57 1.70 -7.06
CA ILE A 413 19.83 2.97 -7.17
C ILE A 413 18.34 2.74 -6.89
N SER A 414 17.73 1.72 -7.51
CA SER A 414 16.33 1.32 -7.26
C SER A 414 16.09 0.97 -5.79
N ALA A 415 16.96 0.14 -5.19
CA ALA A 415 16.84 -0.17 -3.76
C ALA A 415 16.98 1.10 -2.89
N GLY A 416 17.81 2.05 -3.29
CA GLY A 416 17.99 3.32 -2.59
C GLY A 416 16.76 4.23 -2.68
N THR A 417 16.12 4.32 -3.85
CA THR A 417 14.85 5.06 -4.01
C THR A 417 13.71 4.40 -3.24
N ASP A 418 13.63 3.07 -3.24
CA ASP A 418 12.66 2.32 -2.45
C ASP A 418 12.84 2.59 -0.94
N ILE A 419 14.08 2.60 -0.44
CA ILE A 419 14.37 2.99 0.95
C ILE A 419 13.86 4.42 1.22
N LEU A 420 14.12 5.39 0.36
CA LEU A 420 13.62 6.77 0.57
C LEU A 420 12.09 6.82 0.62
N ILE A 421 11.39 6.08 -0.24
CA ILE A 421 9.93 5.98 -0.22
C ILE A 421 9.45 5.39 1.11
N LEU A 422 10.11 4.35 1.62
CA LEU A 422 9.79 3.78 2.94
C LEU A 422 9.94 4.82 4.05
N PHE A 423 11.01 5.64 4.04
CA PHE A 423 11.17 6.72 5.01
C PHE A 423 10.09 7.81 4.86
N LEU A 424 9.80 8.23 3.63
CA LEU A 424 8.82 9.26 3.33
C LEU A 424 7.40 8.86 3.70
N ASN A 425 7.03 7.58 3.54
CA ASN A 425 5.73 7.08 3.95
C ASN A 425 5.55 7.07 5.47
N GLN A 426 6.64 7.07 6.24
CA GLN A 426 6.62 7.02 7.70
C GLN A 426 6.69 8.42 8.31
N ASP A 427 7.73 9.18 7.97
CA ASP A 427 7.90 10.57 8.39
C ASP A 427 8.76 11.35 7.37
N PRO A 428 8.12 12.15 6.48
CA PRO A 428 8.84 13.00 5.54
C PRO A 428 9.81 13.99 6.19
N ASN A 429 9.61 14.35 7.46
CA ASN A 429 10.43 15.35 8.14
C ASN A 429 11.85 14.85 8.43
N LEU A 430 12.06 13.53 8.55
CA LEU A 430 13.41 12.96 8.66
C LEU A 430 14.26 13.35 7.45
N LEU A 431 13.74 13.11 6.25
CA LEU A 431 14.44 13.46 5.01
C LEU A 431 14.51 14.97 4.79
N ARG A 432 13.45 15.73 5.09
CA ARG A 432 13.46 17.20 4.97
C ARG A 432 14.51 17.83 5.90
N SER A 433 14.58 17.39 7.16
CA SER A 433 15.56 17.91 8.12
C SER A 433 17.00 17.63 7.66
N TYR A 434 17.27 16.44 7.11
CA TYR A 434 18.55 16.09 6.53
C TYR A 434 18.90 16.99 5.33
N ILE A 435 17.97 17.20 4.38
CA ILE A 435 18.19 18.07 3.21
C ILE A 435 18.52 19.51 3.63
N VAL A 436 17.83 20.04 4.65
CA VAL A 436 18.06 21.41 5.13
C VAL A 436 19.44 21.59 5.76
N GLN A 437 20.00 20.53 6.36
CA GLN A 437 21.32 20.56 7.00
C GLN A 437 22.49 20.45 6.00
N GLN A 438 22.23 20.11 4.74
CA GLN A 438 23.29 19.91 3.75
C GLN A 438 23.77 21.23 3.12
N GLU A 439 25.09 21.41 3.06
CA GLU A 439 25.74 22.46 2.28
C GLU A 439 26.25 21.88 0.94
N GLY A 440 25.78 22.41 -0.21
CA GLY A 440 26.32 22.05 -1.54
C GLY A 440 25.48 21.04 -2.33
N ASN A 441 26.12 19.97 -2.84
CA ASN A 441 25.48 18.86 -3.60
C ASN A 441 24.50 18.10 -2.70
N SER A 442 23.30 18.66 -2.55
CA SER A 442 22.29 18.10 -1.68
C SER A 442 21.69 16.83 -2.29
N LEU A 443 21.19 15.95 -1.43
CA LEU A 443 20.39 14.78 -1.80
C LEU A 443 19.19 15.21 -2.66
N LEU A 444 18.61 16.38 -2.42
CA LEU A 444 17.59 16.97 -3.29
C LEU A 444 18.09 17.16 -4.72
N GLY A 445 19.32 17.67 -4.92
CA GLY A 445 19.93 17.80 -6.23
C GLY A 445 20.17 16.45 -6.91
N LEU A 446 20.56 15.42 -6.16
CA LEU A 446 20.69 14.05 -6.68
C LEU A 446 19.34 13.47 -7.12
N LEU A 447 18.27 13.72 -6.37
CA LEU A 447 16.91 13.29 -6.72
C LEU A 447 16.40 13.99 -7.98
N VAL A 448 16.64 15.30 -8.10
CA VAL A 448 16.31 16.08 -9.30
C VAL A 448 17.09 15.57 -10.52
N LYS A 449 18.40 15.33 -10.36
CA LYS A 449 19.23 14.73 -11.42
C LYS A 449 18.77 13.32 -11.77
N GLY A 450 18.38 12.52 -10.76
CA GLY A 450 17.88 11.17 -10.93
C GLY A 450 16.60 11.12 -11.75
N MET A 451 15.68 12.06 -11.53
CA MET A 451 14.45 12.20 -12.32
C MET A 451 14.73 12.38 -13.83
N VAL A 452 15.82 13.06 -14.19
CA VAL A 452 16.19 13.34 -15.59
C VAL A 452 17.23 12.38 -16.18
N THR A 453 17.70 11.40 -15.41
CA THR A 453 18.73 10.43 -15.84
C THR A 453 18.09 9.13 -16.29
N ASP A 454 18.46 8.61 -17.46
CA ASP A 454 17.87 7.40 -18.05
C ASP A 454 18.26 6.10 -17.31
N PHE A 455 17.42 5.69 -16.36
CA PHE A 455 17.57 4.44 -15.61
C PHE A 455 16.57 3.35 -16.03
N SER A 456 15.27 3.67 -16.09
CA SER A 456 14.13 2.90 -16.61
C SER A 456 12.82 3.66 -16.31
N GLU A 457 11.70 3.32 -16.96
CA GLU A 457 10.39 3.96 -16.72
C GLU A 457 9.95 3.89 -15.24
N GLU A 458 10.05 2.72 -14.60
CA GLU A 458 9.64 2.52 -13.20
C GLU A 458 10.40 3.43 -12.24
N MET A 459 11.72 3.57 -12.41
CA MET A 459 12.55 4.41 -11.54
C MET A 459 12.22 5.90 -11.70
N HIS A 460 11.87 6.36 -12.92
CA HIS A 460 11.49 7.77 -13.11
C HIS A 460 10.23 8.15 -12.32
N CYS A 461 9.26 7.24 -12.22
CA CYS A 461 8.06 7.45 -11.40
C CYS A 461 8.39 7.53 -9.90
N GLN A 462 9.37 6.75 -9.43
CA GLN A 462 9.82 6.79 -8.02
C GLN A 462 10.47 8.13 -7.66
N PHE A 463 11.36 8.66 -8.51
CA PHE A 463 11.96 9.99 -8.27
C PHE A 463 10.91 11.10 -8.27
N LEU A 464 9.94 11.04 -9.19
CA LEU A 464 8.83 11.97 -9.23
C LEU A 464 8.01 11.93 -7.93
N GLU A 465 7.70 10.73 -7.44
CA GLU A 465 6.92 10.55 -6.22
C GLU A 465 7.66 11.06 -4.98
N ILE A 466 8.95 10.74 -4.86
CA ILE A 466 9.81 11.28 -3.79
C ILE A 466 9.78 12.81 -3.79
N LEU A 467 9.95 13.43 -4.98
CA LEU A 467 9.92 14.88 -5.11
C LEU A 467 8.53 15.46 -4.80
N ARG A 468 7.44 14.80 -5.19
CA ARG A 468 6.07 15.22 -4.84
C ARG A 468 5.85 15.23 -3.33
N ILE A 469 6.21 14.15 -2.62
CA ILE A 469 6.05 14.07 -1.16
C ILE A 469 6.91 15.15 -0.46
N LEU A 470 8.15 15.35 -0.91
CA LEU A 470 9.02 16.39 -0.35
C LEU A 470 8.45 17.80 -0.55
N MET A 471 7.82 18.04 -1.70
CA MET A 471 7.29 19.32 -2.14
C MET A 471 5.80 19.51 -1.80
N ASP A 472 5.15 18.57 -1.10
CA ASP A 472 3.73 18.71 -0.80
C ASP A 472 3.47 19.76 0.29
N SER A 473 2.65 20.76 -0.04
CA SER A 473 2.24 21.84 0.86
C SER A 473 1.08 21.49 1.79
N PHE A 474 0.34 20.40 1.53
CA PHE A 474 -0.84 20.02 2.33
C PHE A 474 -0.51 19.07 3.49
N THR A 475 0.62 18.35 3.44
CA THR A 475 1.08 17.50 4.55
C THR A 475 1.79 18.33 5.64
N THR A 476 1.62 17.90 6.89
CA THR A 476 2.11 18.47 8.17
C THR A 476 3.03 19.69 8.06
N SER A 477 2.52 20.86 8.50
CA SER A 477 3.23 22.13 8.55
C SER A 477 4.56 22.04 9.33
N GLY A 478 5.68 22.44 8.72
CA GLY A 478 6.98 22.50 9.39
C GLY A 478 7.98 23.42 8.68
N ALA A 479 8.80 24.15 9.44
CA ALA A 479 9.77 25.11 8.92
C ALA A 479 10.75 24.50 7.91
N HIS A 480 11.16 23.24 8.12
CA HIS A 480 12.04 22.53 7.18
C HIS A 480 11.42 22.33 5.80
N ARG A 481 10.09 22.14 5.70
CA ARG A 481 9.40 22.00 4.41
C ARG A 481 9.57 23.25 3.56
N ASP A 482 9.31 24.41 4.15
CA ASP A 482 9.38 25.68 3.42
C ASP A 482 10.81 25.95 2.91
N VAL A 483 11.83 25.59 3.71
CA VAL A 483 13.24 25.68 3.30
C VAL A 483 13.55 24.71 2.15
N VAL A 484 13.08 23.45 2.19
CA VAL A 484 13.27 22.50 1.08
C VAL A 484 12.63 23.02 -0.22
N ILE A 485 11.41 23.58 -0.11
CA ILE A 485 10.71 24.19 -1.23
C ILE A 485 11.53 25.37 -1.78
N GLU A 486 12.04 26.25 -0.92
CA GLU A 486 12.91 27.36 -1.31
C GLU A 486 14.15 26.87 -2.07
N ILE A 487 14.87 25.89 -1.52
CA ILE A 487 16.05 25.30 -2.16
C ILE A 487 15.70 24.75 -3.55
N PHE A 488 14.57 24.05 -3.70
CA PHE A 488 14.12 23.54 -4.99
C PHE A 488 13.90 24.67 -6.02
N TYR A 489 13.16 25.71 -5.63
CA TYR A 489 12.85 26.83 -6.52
C TYR A 489 14.08 27.68 -6.88
N GLU A 490 15.03 27.84 -5.97
CA GLU A 490 16.24 28.64 -6.19
C GLU A 490 17.33 27.89 -6.96
N ARG A 491 17.47 26.57 -6.76
CA ARG A 491 18.62 25.81 -7.27
C ARG A 491 18.29 24.78 -8.35
N HIS A 492 17.04 24.33 -8.44
CA HIS A 492 16.68 23.15 -9.23
C HIS A 492 15.59 23.39 -10.27
N LEU A 493 14.69 24.36 -10.07
CA LEU A 493 13.62 24.65 -11.03
C LEU A 493 14.16 24.96 -12.43
N ASP A 494 15.14 25.86 -12.53
CA ASP A 494 15.67 26.29 -13.83
C ASP A 494 16.31 25.14 -14.59
N TYR A 495 17.02 24.26 -13.89
CA TYR A 495 17.59 23.06 -14.49
C TYR A 495 16.52 22.17 -15.13
N LEU A 496 15.39 21.94 -14.44
CA LEU A 496 14.28 21.13 -14.97
C LEU A 496 13.58 21.78 -16.16
N VAL A 497 13.42 23.10 -16.11
CA VAL A 497 12.82 23.88 -17.21
C VAL A 497 13.75 23.88 -18.43
N ASP A 498 15.07 24.01 -18.22
CA ASP A 498 16.07 23.98 -19.29
C ASP A 498 16.21 22.58 -19.90
N VAL A 499 16.01 21.52 -19.13
CA VAL A 499 15.91 20.14 -19.64
C VAL A 499 14.77 20.00 -20.66
N ILE A 500 13.61 20.61 -20.40
CA ILE A 500 12.50 20.62 -21.36
C ILE A 500 12.87 21.44 -22.61
N ALA A 501 13.36 22.68 -22.42
CA ALA A 501 13.66 23.59 -23.51
C ALA A 501 14.76 23.07 -24.45
N SER A 502 15.84 22.50 -23.88
CA SER A 502 16.95 21.92 -24.65
C SER A 502 16.53 20.66 -25.44
N SER A 503 15.50 19.95 -24.97
CA SER A 503 14.93 18.78 -25.64
C SER A 503 13.95 19.12 -26.77
N CYS A 504 13.64 20.41 -26.96
CA CYS A 504 12.67 20.92 -27.93
C CYS A 504 13.26 22.09 -28.77
N PRO A 505 14.25 21.83 -29.64
CA PRO A 505 14.83 22.89 -30.46
C PRO A 505 13.80 23.47 -31.45
N PRO A 506 13.78 24.80 -31.66
CA PRO A 506 12.81 25.45 -32.52
C PRO A 506 12.90 24.92 -33.95
N ARG A 507 11.74 24.62 -34.54
CA ARG A 507 11.57 24.03 -35.89
C ARG A 507 12.19 24.83 -37.06
N SER A 508 12.81 26.00 -36.83
CA SER A 508 13.25 26.92 -37.89
C SER A 508 14.70 26.77 -38.39
N LEU A 509 15.50 25.81 -37.92
CA LEU A 509 16.89 25.62 -38.42
C LEU A 509 17.20 24.28 -39.10
N SER A 510 16.24 23.37 -39.27
CA SER A 510 16.50 22.04 -39.86
C SER A 510 16.11 21.91 -41.35
N ARG A 511 15.79 23.01 -42.05
CA ARG A 511 15.49 23.00 -43.51
C ARG A 511 16.40 23.88 -44.37
N SER A 512 17.65 24.08 -43.97
CA SER A 512 18.63 24.75 -44.82
C SER A 512 19.95 23.99 -44.86
N SER A 513 20.33 23.57 -46.07
CA SER A 513 21.65 23.08 -46.48
C SER A 513 21.88 21.56 -46.38
N SER A 514 21.20 20.82 -47.25
CA SER A 514 21.85 19.69 -47.92
C SER A 514 23.07 20.20 -48.70
N ASN A 515 24.26 20.08 -48.11
CA ASN A 515 25.57 19.83 -48.75
C ASN A 515 26.72 20.37 -47.88
N SER A 516 27.27 19.52 -47.02
CA SER A 516 28.71 19.53 -46.73
C SER A 516 29.16 18.17 -46.20
N VAL A 517 30.13 17.60 -46.89
CA VAL A 517 30.79 16.31 -46.63
C VAL A 517 31.90 16.50 -45.59
N HIS A 518 32.05 15.49 -44.70
CA HIS A 518 33.11 15.26 -43.69
C HIS A 518 33.05 16.17 -42.43
N VAL A 519 33.31 15.72 -41.19
CA VAL A 519 34.17 14.65 -40.64
C VAL A 519 33.49 14.06 -39.39
N GLY A 520 33.70 12.78 -39.12
CA GLY A 520 33.17 12.06 -37.95
C GLY A 520 33.49 12.73 -36.61
N GLY A 521 32.44 13.02 -35.86
CA GLY A 521 32.45 13.30 -34.44
C GLY A 521 31.10 12.84 -33.90
N ASN A 522 31.14 11.81 -33.05
CA ASN A 522 29.97 11.30 -32.33
C ASN A 522 29.37 12.41 -31.45
N ALA A 523 28.44 13.18 -32.01
CA ALA A 523 27.47 13.94 -31.25
C ALA A 523 26.17 13.14 -31.27
N GLU A 524 26.15 12.01 -30.55
CA GLU A 524 24.90 11.42 -30.09
C GLU A 524 24.27 12.44 -29.13
N GLY A 525 23.50 13.37 -29.69
CA GLY A 525 22.65 14.25 -28.90
C GLY A 525 21.74 13.36 -28.07
N HIS A 526 22.00 13.26 -26.76
CA HIS A 526 21.15 12.55 -25.82
C HIS A 526 19.76 13.18 -25.86
N CYS A 527 18.88 12.64 -26.70
CA CYS A 527 17.49 13.04 -26.72
C CYS A 527 16.88 12.47 -25.44
N ILE A 528 16.51 13.36 -24.52
CA ILE A 528 15.85 12.96 -23.27
C ILE A 528 14.57 12.21 -23.63
N LYS A 529 14.36 11.08 -22.97
CA LYS A 529 13.22 10.21 -23.20
C LYS A 529 11.89 10.97 -22.99
N PRO A 530 10.88 10.76 -23.84
CA PRO A 530 9.59 11.43 -23.71
C PRO A 530 8.93 11.28 -22.32
N GLU A 531 9.09 10.12 -21.68
CA GLU A 531 8.52 9.79 -20.38
C GLU A 531 9.15 10.63 -19.27
N ILE A 532 10.46 10.93 -19.37
CA ILE A 532 11.16 11.84 -18.46
C ILE A 532 10.58 13.24 -18.57
N LEU A 533 10.42 13.75 -19.81
CA LEU A 533 9.85 15.07 -20.05
C LEU A 533 8.41 15.17 -19.52
N LEU A 534 7.64 14.09 -19.63
CA LEU A 534 6.31 14.00 -19.05
C LEU A 534 6.37 14.15 -17.52
N ASN A 535 7.21 13.38 -16.84
CA ASN A 535 7.36 13.42 -15.39
C ASN A 535 7.81 14.80 -14.89
N VAL A 536 8.75 15.43 -15.59
CA VAL A 536 9.15 16.82 -15.27
C VAL A 536 7.96 17.76 -15.42
N CYS A 537 7.21 17.69 -16.53
CA CYS A 537 6.02 18.52 -16.75
C CYS A 537 4.95 18.29 -15.67
N GLU A 538 4.79 17.04 -15.23
CA GLU A 538 3.87 16.69 -14.14
C GLU A 538 4.29 17.23 -12.79
N LEU A 539 5.57 17.18 -12.44
CA LEU A 539 6.10 17.82 -11.24
C LEU A 539 5.84 19.33 -11.29
N LEU A 540 6.06 19.97 -12.43
CA LEU A 540 5.80 21.40 -12.60
C LEU A 540 4.31 21.73 -12.48
N CYS A 541 3.41 20.90 -13.01
CA CYS A 541 1.97 21.03 -12.78
C CYS A 541 1.63 20.92 -11.28
N PHE A 542 2.19 19.94 -10.59
CA PHE A 542 2.03 19.74 -9.15
C PHE A 542 2.48 21.00 -8.38
N CYS A 543 3.66 21.53 -8.69
CA CYS A 543 4.17 22.78 -8.10
C CYS A 543 3.22 23.96 -8.33
N VAL A 544 2.56 24.04 -9.49
CA VAL A 544 1.59 25.12 -9.78
C VAL A 544 0.36 25.05 -8.87
N VAL A 545 -0.10 23.84 -8.57
CA VAL A 545 -1.26 23.61 -7.70
C VAL A 545 -0.89 23.88 -6.23
N HIS A 546 0.25 23.36 -5.78
CA HIS A 546 0.63 23.33 -4.36
C HIS A 546 1.30 24.64 -3.87
N HIS A 547 1.95 25.43 -4.74
CA HIS A 547 2.74 26.60 -4.32
C HIS A 547 2.33 27.92 -5.00
N PRO A 548 1.07 28.37 -4.84
CA PRO A 548 0.53 29.49 -5.62
C PRO A 548 1.32 30.80 -5.51
N TYR A 549 1.96 31.07 -4.37
CA TYR A 549 2.75 32.28 -4.17
C TYR A 549 4.12 32.23 -4.88
N ARG A 550 4.78 31.06 -4.91
CA ARG A 550 6.12 30.89 -5.51
C ARG A 550 6.07 30.89 -7.03
N ILE A 551 4.97 30.40 -7.61
CA ILE A 551 4.77 30.41 -9.07
C ILE A 551 4.85 31.83 -9.64
N LYS A 552 4.26 32.82 -8.95
CA LYS A 552 4.30 34.22 -9.41
C LYS A 552 5.72 34.75 -9.55
N CYS A 553 6.58 34.50 -8.58
CA CYS A 553 7.95 35.02 -8.62
C CYS A 553 8.83 34.21 -9.57
N ASN A 554 8.82 32.88 -9.45
CA ASN A 554 9.82 32.06 -10.13
C ASN A 554 9.45 31.77 -11.59
N PHE A 555 8.18 31.46 -11.89
CA PHE A 555 7.79 31.12 -13.28
C PHE A 555 7.75 32.35 -14.18
N LEU A 556 7.39 33.52 -13.63
CA LEU A 556 7.37 34.77 -14.39
C LEU A 556 8.76 35.35 -14.62
N MET A 557 9.67 35.27 -13.64
CA MET A 557 11.02 35.84 -13.79
C MET A 557 11.90 35.03 -14.74
N ASN A 558 11.71 33.71 -14.82
CA ASN A 558 12.61 32.82 -15.57
C ASN A 558 12.05 32.40 -16.95
N ASN A 559 10.97 33.03 -17.42
CA ASN A 559 10.23 32.64 -18.63
C ASN A 559 9.91 31.13 -18.69
N ALA A 560 9.63 30.52 -17.54
CA ALA A 560 9.47 29.07 -17.45
C ALA A 560 8.27 28.58 -18.25
N ILE A 561 7.18 29.35 -18.28
CA ILE A 561 5.95 28.98 -18.99
C ILE A 561 6.23 28.83 -20.50
N GLU A 562 6.92 29.79 -21.10
CA GLU A 562 7.30 29.75 -22.52
C GLU A 562 8.21 28.55 -22.83
N LYS A 563 9.23 28.33 -21.99
CA LYS A 563 10.15 27.19 -22.11
C LYS A 563 9.42 25.84 -22.01
N ILE A 564 8.47 25.69 -21.08
CA ILE A 564 7.68 24.45 -20.92
C ILE A 564 6.76 24.24 -22.13
N LEU A 565 6.18 25.31 -22.68
CA LEU A 565 5.32 25.23 -23.87
C LEU A 565 6.06 24.79 -25.14
N THR A 566 7.40 24.75 -25.15
CA THR A 566 8.17 24.13 -26.25
C THR A 566 7.85 22.64 -26.43
N LEU A 567 7.27 21.98 -25.42
CA LEU A 567 6.72 20.62 -25.54
C LEU A 567 5.67 20.48 -26.65
N THR A 568 4.99 21.56 -27.03
CA THR A 568 4.06 21.57 -28.18
C THR A 568 4.76 21.23 -29.52
N GLN A 569 6.08 21.41 -29.59
CA GLN A 569 6.87 21.15 -30.80
C GLN A 569 7.25 19.67 -30.96
N ARG A 570 7.11 18.87 -29.89
CA ARG A 570 7.40 17.43 -29.86
C ARG A 570 6.49 16.63 -30.79
N ARG A 571 6.98 15.46 -31.21
CA ARG A 571 6.21 14.55 -32.09
C ARG A 571 5.20 13.74 -31.30
N GLU A 572 5.54 13.45 -30.05
CA GLU A 572 4.80 12.63 -29.12
C GLU A 572 3.55 13.39 -28.65
N LYS A 573 2.36 12.94 -29.09
CA LYS A 573 1.10 13.67 -28.85
C LYS A 573 0.74 13.78 -27.36
N PHE A 574 1.12 12.81 -26.53
CA PHE A 574 0.89 12.88 -25.09
C PHE A 574 1.70 14.00 -24.42
N LEU A 575 2.90 14.35 -24.92
CA LEU A 575 3.65 15.52 -24.43
C LEU A 575 3.00 16.84 -24.84
N VAL A 576 2.45 16.90 -26.06
CA VAL A 576 1.69 18.07 -26.51
C VAL A 576 0.45 18.27 -25.62
N VAL A 577 -0.27 17.19 -25.31
CA VAL A 577 -1.40 17.22 -24.35
C VAL A 577 -0.93 17.64 -22.96
N ALA A 578 0.23 17.16 -22.50
CA ALA A 578 0.80 17.59 -21.22
C ALA A 578 1.08 19.10 -21.18
N ALA A 579 1.55 19.70 -22.28
CA ALA A 579 1.73 21.15 -22.39
C ALA A 579 0.40 21.92 -22.30
N VAL A 580 -0.65 21.41 -22.95
CA VAL A 580 -2.01 21.96 -22.86
C VAL A 580 -2.54 21.87 -21.42
N ARG A 581 -2.36 20.71 -20.77
CA ARG A 581 -2.71 20.50 -19.35
C ARG A 581 -1.93 21.45 -18.45
N PHE A 582 -0.64 21.67 -18.68
CA PHE A 582 0.17 22.61 -17.92
C PHE A 582 -0.37 24.04 -18.04
N MET A 583 -0.68 24.50 -19.26
CA MET A 583 -1.29 25.82 -19.46
C MET A 583 -2.67 25.92 -18.78
N ARG A 584 -3.48 24.86 -18.89
CA ARG A 584 -4.76 24.77 -18.22
C ARG A 584 -4.63 24.96 -16.71
N THR A 585 -3.65 24.30 -16.08
CA THR A 585 -3.35 24.41 -14.63
C THR A 585 -2.92 25.81 -14.23
N ILE A 586 -2.08 26.49 -15.02
CA ILE A 586 -1.68 27.89 -14.78
C ILE A 586 -2.91 28.81 -14.82
N ILE A 587 -3.78 28.65 -15.82
CA ILE A 587 -5.00 29.46 -15.96
C ILE A 587 -6.00 29.16 -14.84
N SER A 588 -6.07 27.92 -14.34
CA SER A 588 -6.95 27.57 -13.21
C SER A 588 -6.67 28.38 -11.95
N ARG A 589 -5.45 28.92 -11.81
CA ARG A 589 -5.10 29.75 -10.65
C ARG A 589 -5.87 31.06 -10.60
N ASN A 590 -6.43 31.50 -11.74
CA ASN A 590 -7.18 32.74 -11.89
C ASN A 590 -6.45 33.96 -11.30
N ASP A 591 -5.13 34.02 -11.53
CA ASP A 591 -4.29 35.12 -11.05
C ASP A 591 -4.05 36.16 -12.15
N ASP A 592 -4.32 37.42 -11.84
CA ASP A 592 -4.21 38.53 -12.79
C ASP A 592 -2.81 38.73 -13.36
N HIS A 593 -1.73 38.50 -12.59
CA HIS A 593 -0.37 38.66 -13.09
C HIS A 593 0.00 37.54 -14.07
N LEU A 594 -0.37 36.29 -13.76
CA LEU A 594 -0.19 35.16 -14.66
C LEU A 594 -1.01 35.35 -15.94
N ILE A 595 -2.28 35.74 -15.83
CA ILE A 595 -3.16 35.99 -16.98
C ILE A 595 -2.59 37.11 -17.86
N ARG A 596 -2.16 38.24 -17.27
CA ARG A 596 -1.53 39.33 -18.04
C ARG A 596 -0.25 38.88 -18.71
N HIS A 597 0.54 38.02 -18.08
CA HIS A 597 1.76 37.47 -18.68
C HIS A 597 1.43 36.55 -19.89
N VAL A 598 0.43 35.68 -19.76
CA VAL A 598 -0.07 34.82 -20.86
C VAL A 598 -0.45 35.66 -22.08
N VAL A 599 -1.20 36.74 -21.87
CA VAL A 599 -1.60 37.66 -22.94
C VAL A 599 -0.38 38.40 -23.52
N LYS A 600 0.45 39.00 -22.66
CA LYS A 600 1.59 39.83 -23.07
C LYS A 600 2.61 39.07 -23.93
N PHE A 601 2.87 37.81 -23.61
CA PHE A 601 3.84 36.97 -24.31
C PHE A 601 3.20 36.00 -25.30
N ASN A 602 1.91 36.18 -25.58
CA ASN A 602 1.16 35.40 -26.56
C ASN A 602 1.21 33.87 -26.31
N LEU A 603 1.15 33.44 -25.05
CA LEU A 603 1.46 32.07 -24.64
C LEU A 603 0.38 31.04 -25.03
N LEU A 604 -0.80 31.46 -25.49
CA LEU A 604 -1.77 30.53 -26.08
C LEU A 604 -1.43 30.17 -27.53
N LYS A 605 -0.59 30.95 -28.24
CA LYS A 605 -0.31 30.70 -29.65
C LYS A 605 0.24 29.29 -29.95
N PRO A 606 1.25 28.78 -29.23
CA PRO A 606 1.76 27.43 -29.48
C PRO A 606 0.69 26.34 -29.34
N ILE A 607 -0.31 26.55 -28.48
CA ILE A 607 -1.43 25.62 -28.27
C ILE A 607 -2.44 25.71 -29.41
N ILE A 608 -2.77 26.92 -29.87
CA ILE A 608 -3.65 27.11 -31.03
C ILE A 608 -3.00 26.57 -32.31
N ASP A 609 -1.70 26.82 -32.50
CA ASP A 609 -0.96 26.33 -33.67
C ASP A 609 -1.04 24.79 -33.77
N VAL A 610 -0.81 24.07 -32.66
CA VAL A 610 -0.91 22.59 -32.67
C VAL A 610 -2.35 22.08 -32.80
N PHE A 611 -3.34 22.87 -32.39
CA PHE A 611 -4.76 22.56 -32.59
C PHE A 611 -5.12 22.66 -34.07
N VAL A 612 -4.73 23.75 -34.73
CA VAL A 612 -4.93 23.97 -36.17
C VAL A 612 -4.17 22.93 -36.99
N ASP A 613 -2.89 22.68 -36.68
CA ASP A 613 -2.07 21.66 -37.35
C ASP A 613 -2.65 20.24 -37.21
N ASN A 614 -3.40 19.98 -36.13
CA ASN A 614 -4.06 18.70 -35.92
C ASN A 614 -5.30 18.50 -36.83
N GLY A 615 -5.87 19.59 -37.35
CA GLY A 615 -7.02 19.59 -38.26
C GLY A 615 -8.24 18.89 -37.66
N GLU A 616 -8.98 18.18 -38.51
CA GLU A 616 -10.24 17.46 -38.16
C GLU A 616 -10.04 16.18 -37.34
N ARG A 617 -8.81 15.90 -36.87
CA ARG A 617 -8.55 14.69 -36.08
C ARG A 617 -9.09 14.86 -34.66
N TYR A 618 -10.27 14.31 -34.39
CA TYR A 618 -10.84 14.28 -33.05
C TYR A 618 -10.07 13.27 -32.17
N ASN A 619 -9.14 13.79 -31.37
CA ASN A 619 -8.27 13.03 -30.48
C ASN A 619 -8.08 13.76 -29.14
N MET A 620 -7.26 13.21 -28.24
CA MET A 620 -7.03 13.78 -26.92
C MET A 620 -6.47 15.21 -26.94
N LEU A 621 -5.65 15.57 -27.94
CA LEU A 621 -5.18 16.95 -28.13
C LEU A 621 -6.33 17.88 -28.49
N HIS A 622 -7.16 17.46 -29.44
CA HIS A 622 -8.35 18.20 -29.86
C HIS A 622 -9.28 18.44 -28.66
N SER A 623 -9.60 17.39 -27.89
CA SER A 623 -10.44 17.49 -26.68
C SER A 623 -9.80 18.36 -25.58
N GLY A 624 -8.48 18.26 -25.39
CA GLY A 624 -7.78 19.05 -24.37
C GLY A 624 -7.79 20.55 -24.66
N VAL A 625 -7.62 20.96 -25.92
CA VAL A 625 -7.69 22.39 -26.29
C VAL A 625 -9.12 22.92 -26.18
N LEU A 626 -10.11 22.13 -26.61
CA LEU A 626 -11.51 22.51 -26.46
C LEU A 626 -11.92 22.62 -24.98
N GLU A 627 -11.45 21.72 -24.10
CA GLU A 627 -11.67 21.85 -22.65
C GLU A 627 -11.02 23.11 -22.09
N LEU A 628 -9.80 23.45 -22.52
CA LEU A 628 -9.12 24.67 -22.09
C LEU A 628 -9.92 25.92 -22.44
N LEU A 629 -10.39 26.03 -23.68
CA LEU A 629 -11.24 27.14 -24.11
C LEU A 629 -12.57 27.14 -23.35
N GLU A 630 -13.19 25.97 -23.19
CA GLU A 630 -14.44 25.84 -22.46
C GLU A 630 -14.29 26.26 -20.99
N TYR A 631 -13.15 25.96 -20.35
CA TYR A 631 -12.86 26.41 -19.00
C TYR A 631 -12.74 27.93 -18.93
N ILE A 632 -11.93 28.54 -19.80
CA ILE A 632 -11.78 30.01 -19.89
C ILE A 632 -13.15 30.68 -20.02
N ARG A 633 -14.05 30.08 -20.82
CA ARG A 633 -15.43 30.55 -21.01
C ARG A 633 -16.28 30.41 -19.76
N LYS A 634 -16.27 29.22 -19.12
CA LYS A 634 -17.09 28.91 -17.95
C LYS A 634 -16.69 29.73 -16.73
N GLU A 635 -15.40 29.85 -16.46
CA GLU A 635 -14.85 30.71 -15.39
C GLU A 635 -14.93 32.20 -15.73
N ASN A 636 -15.37 32.55 -16.94
CA ASN A 636 -15.59 33.92 -17.38
C ASN A 636 -14.33 34.80 -17.27
N ILE A 637 -13.17 34.25 -17.66
CA ILE A 637 -11.88 34.95 -17.61
C ILE A 637 -11.81 35.96 -18.77
N LYS A 638 -12.45 37.12 -18.57
CA LYS A 638 -12.71 38.14 -19.60
C LYS A 638 -11.47 38.50 -20.43
N THR A 639 -10.34 38.72 -19.77
CA THR A 639 -9.07 39.10 -20.43
C THR A 639 -8.62 38.04 -21.44
N LEU A 640 -8.72 36.75 -21.08
CA LEU A 640 -8.34 35.64 -21.97
C LEU A 640 -9.39 35.40 -23.06
N ILE A 641 -10.68 35.61 -22.77
CA ILE A 641 -11.74 35.51 -23.80
C ILE A 641 -11.51 36.52 -24.92
N ILE A 642 -11.23 37.78 -24.55
CA ILE A 642 -10.94 38.85 -25.49
C ILE A 642 -9.67 38.54 -26.28
N TYR A 643 -8.58 38.26 -25.56
CA TYR A 643 -7.29 37.94 -26.16
C TYR A 643 -7.37 36.77 -27.15
N ALA A 644 -8.05 35.67 -26.79
CA ALA A 644 -8.12 34.49 -27.63
C ALA A 644 -8.91 34.73 -28.93
N ILE A 645 -10.03 35.46 -28.87
CA ILE A 645 -10.80 35.80 -30.07
C ILE A 645 -10.04 36.84 -30.91
N GLU A 646 -9.57 37.92 -30.33
CA GLU A 646 -8.92 39.00 -31.10
C GLU A 646 -7.61 38.57 -31.75
N SER A 647 -6.89 37.60 -31.16
CA SER A 647 -5.60 37.14 -31.68
C SER A 647 -5.72 35.95 -32.63
N PHE A 648 -6.72 35.08 -32.46
CA PHE A 648 -6.75 33.76 -33.11
C PHE A 648 -8.08 33.40 -33.79
N TRP A 649 -9.03 34.33 -33.89
CA TRP A 649 -10.34 34.00 -34.49
C TRP A 649 -10.24 33.49 -35.93
N ASP A 650 -9.36 34.05 -36.76
CA ASP A 650 -9.18 33.60 -38.14
C ASP A 650 -8.78 32.12 -38.23
N GLU A 651 -7.95 31.66 -37.29
CA GLU A 651 -7.51 30.27 -37.17
C GLU A 651 -8.63 29.38 -36.56
N LEU A 652 -9.36 29.89 -35.56
CA LEU A 652 -10.43 29.15 -34.87
C LEU A 652 -11.73 29.03 -35.67
N ALA A 653 -12.03 29.98 -36.57
CA ALA A 653 -13.25 30.00 -37.37
C ALA A 653 -13.42 28.76 -38.25
N ILE A 654 -12.30 28.14 -38.65
CA ILE A 654 -12.28 26.86 -39.40
C ILE A 654 -13.01 25.76 -38.61
N PHE A 655 -12.97 25.84 -37.28
CA PHE A 655 -13.52 24.88 -36.33
C PHE A 655 -14.86 25.35 -35.71
N GLU A 656 -15.53 26.35 -36.31
CA GLU A 656 -16.81 26.90 -35.80
C GLU A 656 -17.94 25.88 -35.80
N HIS A 657 -17.79 24.72 -36.43
CA HIS A 657 -18.77 23.63 -36.33
C HIS A 657 -18.81 22.96 -34.94
N PHE A 658 -17.78 23.15 -34.10
CA PHE A 658 -17.80 22.66 -32.71
C PHE A 658 -18.58 23.60 -31.79
N GLY A 659 -19.50 23.04 -31.00
CA GLY A 659 -20.34 23.81 -30.08
C GLY A 659 -19.57 24.61 -29.04
N SER A 660 -18.40 24.13 -28.59
CA SER A 660 -17.53 24.86 -27.66
C SER A 660 -16.96 26.15 -28.27
N ILE A 661 -16.55 26.13 -29.54
CA ILE A 661 -16.04 27.31 -30.25
C ILE A 661 -17.17 28.33 -30.49
N GLN A 662 -18.36 27.87 -30.89
CA GLN A 662 -19.53 28.74 -31.03
C GLN A 662 -19.90 29.40 -29.70
N ALA A 663 -19.95 28.62 -28.62
CA ALA A 663 -20.23 29.12 -27.28
C ALA A 663 -19.17 30.12 -26.81
N PHE A 664 -17.90 29.88 -27.15
CA PHE A 664 -16.79 30.80 -26.83
C PHE A 664 -16.94 32.14 -27.55
N LYS A 665 -17.27 32.13 -28.85
CA LYS A 665 -17.55 33.34 -29.65
C LYS A 665 -18.75 34.13 -29.10
N LEU A 666 -19.84 33.45 -28.78
CA LEU A 666 -21.02 34.07 -28.16
C LEU A 666 -20.66 34.72 -26.82
N LYS A 667 -19.80 34.09 -26.03
CA LYS A 667 -19.32 34.65 -24.76
C LYS A 667 -18.50 35.93 -24.99
N TYR A 668 -17.63 35.97 -25.99
CA TYR A 668 -16.91 37.20 -26.36
C TYR A 668 -17.86 38.35 -26.70
N GLN A 669 -18.89 38.10 -27.51
CA GLN A 669 -19.91 39.10 -27.85
C GLN A 669 -20.67 39.64 -26.64
N GLN A 670 -20.78 38.86 -25.56
CA GLN A 670 -21.37 39.31 -24.29
C GLN A 670 -20.40 40.16 -23.46
N VAL A 671 -19.09 39.91 -23.56
CA VAL A 671 -18.06 40.60 -22.76
C VAL A 671 -17.58 41.89 -23.42
N GLN A 672 -17.52 41.93 -24.76
CA GLN A 672 -17.07 43.08 -25.56
C GLN A 672 -17.86 44.39 -25.30
N PRO A 673 -19.21 44.40 -25.16
CA PRO A 673 -19.96 45.60 -24.87
C PRO A 673 -19.67 46.19 -23.49
N CYS A 674 -19.33 45.36 -22.49
CA CYS A 674 -19.16 45.81 -21.11
C CYS A 674 -17.89 46.65 -20.88
N LEU A 675 -16.89 46.62 -21.76
CA LEU A 675 -15.66 47.42 -21.63
C LEU A 675 -15.75 48.79 -22.33
N VAL A 676 -16.50 48.89 -23.41
CA VAL A 676 -16.69 50.15 -24.15
C VAL A 676 -17.44 51.19 -23.30
N TYR A 677 -18.33 50.76 -22.40
CA TYR A 677 -19.08 51.66 -21.51
C TYR A 677 -18.29 52.17 -20.28
N TYR A 678 -17.11 51.62 -19.96
CA TYR A 678 -16.27 52.09 -18.85
C TYR A 678 -15.13 53.04 -19.28
N CYS A 679 -14.99 53.34 -20.58
CA CYS A 679 -14.03 54.30 -21.12
C CYS A 679 -14.66 55.64 -21.54
N ILE A 680 -15.72 56.09 -20.85
CA ILE A 680 -16.20 57.47 -20.96
C ILE A 680 -15.57 58.26 -19.79
N PRO A 681 -14.65 59.20 -20.04
CA PRO A 681 -14.16 60.07 -18.98
C PRO A 681 -15.28 61.03 -18.58
N CYS A 682 -15.62 61.09 -17.29
CA CYS A 682 -16.29 62.23 -16.70
C CYS A 682 -15.29 63.36 -16.46
#